data_AF-A0A6B2V3N8-F1
#
_entry.id   AF-A0A6B2V3N8-F1
#
_cell.length_a   1.000
_cell.length_b   1.000
_cell.length_c   1.000
_cell.angle_alpha   90.00
_cell.angle_beta   90.00
_cell.angle_gamma   90.00
#
_symmetry.space_group_name_H-M   'P 1'
#
loop_
_entity.id
_entity.type
_entity.pdbx_description
1 polymer ?
#
loop_
_entity_poly.entity_id
_entity_poly.type
_entity_poly.pdbx_seq_one_letter_code
_entity_poly.pdbx_strand_id
1 'polypeptide(L)'
;MDEGKTLQYLKRLTTELRDTRQRLRDVEESSREPLAVVGMACRYPGGVRTPEQLWQLVVSERDAIGGFPTDRAWDIEAMRSARPGDAGSSSTLQGGFLYDAADFDAEFFGISPREAVSMDPQQRLLLETAWEAVEGAQIDPGSLRGSPTGVFAGIMYHDYASRLARIPDVAEGYLGTGNSGSILSGRIAYTLGLEGPAVTIDTACSSSLVALHLAAQALRRGECSLALVGGVTVMASPAPFIDFSKQQGLSSDGRCKAFSDSADGTGWAEGAGLLLVERLSDARRNGHPVLAVVRGSAVNQDGRSNGLTAPHGPSQQRVVRDALIDAGLRPDQIDAVEAHGTGTRLGDPIEAQALLAAYGQDREQPLWLGSVKSNIGHTQAAAGVAGVIKTVMAMRHGVLPRTLHVDVPTTEVDWSSGAVSLLTESVAWPRRDGTRRAGVSSFGFSGTNAHVILEQPATADEPAENAGSSLPVIPWVLSARDEHALRDLATGLGKTVADGASALDIGYTLATARAAFEHRAVVLARDSEEGGQALAALARGEAHPAVVTGRASDEANLTMVFSGQGNQRPGMGRELYDTYPAYADAFDTACAALDPHLDHPLHDIIHGTHTHLLNQTQYTQPAIFALQTALYRLYEHWGITPHTVTGHSIGEITAAHITGILTLQEAATLITHRAHLMQQLPPGGTMVAINITEQEIQPHLTGHEHTTAI
;
A
#
# COMPACT_ATOMS: atom_id res chain seq x y z
N MET A 1 16.95 -51.81 40.38
CA MET A 1 16.50 -50.96 39.26
C MET A 1 17.70 -50.14 38.83
N ASP A 2 18.01 -50.13 37.53
CA ASP A 2 19.21 -49.50 36.97
C ASP A 2 18.99 -47.97 36.91
N GLU A 3 19.57 -47.23 37.86
CA GLU A 3 19.42 -45.77 38.00
C GLU A 3 19.75 -45.01 36.71
N GLY A 4 20.67 -45.52 35.88
CA GLY A 4 21.02 -44.94 34.59
C GLY A 4 19.88 -44.99 33.57
N LYS A 5 19.12 -46.10 33.54
CA LYS A 5 17.94 -46.25 32.67
C LYS A 5 16.78 -45.38 33.14
N THR A 6 16.59 -45.25 34.44
CA THR A 6 15.57 -44.36 35.01
C THR A 6 15.84 -42.89 34.69
N LEU A 7 17.11 -42.44 34.77
CA LEU A 7 17.50 -41.07 34.43
C LEU A 7 17.31 -40.76 32.93
N GLN A 8 17.66 -41.68 32.03
CA GLN A 8 17.41 -41.52 30.59
C GLN A 8 15.91 -41.45 30.26
N TYR A 9 15.10 -42.29 30.91
CA TYR A 9 13.65 -42.29 30.73
C TYR A 9 13.02 -40.97 31.22
N LEU A 10 13.46 -40.46 32.38
CA LEU A 10 13.04 -39.15 32.90
C LEU A 10 13.43 -37.99 31.97
N LYS A 11 14.66 -37.99 31.42
CA LYS A 11 15.09 -36.98 30.44
C LYS A 11 14.19 -37.00 29.21
N ARG A 12 13.92 -38.18 28.65
CA ARG A 12 13.04 -38.36 27.49
C ARG A 12 11.62 -37.88 27.78
N LEU A 13 11.01 -38.28 28.90
CA LEU A 13 9.68 -37.83 29.29
C LEU A 13 9.61 -36.31 29.50
N THR A 14 10.68 -35.71 30.05
CA THR A 14 10.74 -34.25 30.26
C THR A 14 10.81 -33.51 28.92
N THR A 15 11.56 -34.03 27.94
CA THR A 15 11.61 -33.50 26.58
C THR A 15 10.26 -33.66 25.88
N GLU A 16 9.66 -34.86 25.89
CA GLU A 16 8.34 -35.11 25.29
C GLU A 16 7.25 -34.23 25.91
N LEU A 17 7.28 -34.00 27.23
CA LEU A 17 6.37 -33.09 27.92
C LEU A 17 6.58 -31.62 27.51
N ARG A 18 7.84 -31.18 27.34
CA ARG A 18 8.16 -29.83 26.85
C ARG A 18 7.69 -29.65 25.41
N ASP A 19 7.97 -30.60 24.54
CA ASP A 19 7.53 -30.57 23.13
C ASP A 19 6.01 -30.59 23.04
N THR A 20 5.32 -31.39 23.85
CA THR A 20 3.85 -31.42 23.89
C THR A 20 3.28 -30.10 24.39
N ARG A 21 3.86 -29.51 25.43
CA ARG A 21 3.45 -28.18 25.95
C ARG A 21 3.73 -27.08 24.94
N GLN A 22 4.84 -27.15 24.21
CA GLN A 22 5.16 -26.19 23.17
C GLN A 22 4.16 -26.31 22.02
N ARG A 23 3.90 -27.52 21.52
CA ARG A 23 2.91 -27.75 20.46
C ARG A 23 1.50 -27.30 20.87
N LEU A 24 1.11 -27.53 22.13
CA LEU A 24 -0.17 -27.04 22.63
C LEU A 24 -0.23 -25.51 22.63
N ARG A 25 0.84 -24.84 23.10
CA ARG A 25 0.93 -23.38 23.06
C ARG A 25 0.92 -22.85 21.63
N ASP A 26 1.66 -23.45 20.71
CA ASP A 26 1.71 -23.05 19.31
C ASP A 26 0.31 -23.18 18.66
N VAL A 27 -0.44 -24.23 18.99
CA VAL A 27 -1.83 -24.41 18.52
C VAL A 27 -2.77 -23.37 19.13
N GLU A 28 -2.67 -23.10 20.44
CA GLU A 28 -3.47 -22.07 21.10
C GLU A 28 -3.16 -20.67 20.56
N GLU A 29 -1.88 -20.33 20.39
CA GLU A 29 -1.40 -19.05 19.87
C GLU A 29 -1.78 -18.86 18.39
N SER A 30 -1.62 -19.88 17.54
CA SER A 30 -2.03 -19.80 16.13
C SER A 30 -3.55 -19.65 15.96
N SER A 31 -4.35 -20.32 16.79
CA SER A 31 -5.83 -20.21 16.75
C SER A 31 -6.36 -18.82 17.12
N ARG A 32 -5.56 -18.03 17.85
CA ARG A 32 -5.88 -16.68 18.31
C ARG A 32 -4.88 -15.64 17.81
N GLU A 33 -4.14 -15.96 16.76
CA GLU A 33 -3.09 -15.09 16.28
C GLU A 33 -3.69 -13.73 15.86
N PRO A 34 -3.17 -12.61 16.38
CA PRO A 34 -3.61 -11.29 15.98
C PRO A 34 -3.30 -11.01 14.51
N LEU A 35 -4.12 -10.21 13.86
CA LEU A 35 -3.86 -9.77 12.49
C LEU A 35 -3.30 -8.36 12.49
N ALA A 36 -2.34 -8.10 11.63
CA ALA A 36 -1.90 -6.75 11.30
C ALA A 36 -2.80 -6.17 10.21
N VAL A 37 -3.28 -4.94 10.40
CA VAL A 37 -3.74 -4.07 9.30
C VAL A 37 -2.49 -3.41 8.72
N VAL A 38 -2.13 -3.79 7.50
CA VAL A 38 -0.88 -3.34 6.86
C VAL A 38 -1.11 -2.27 5.80
N GLY A 39 -2.30 -2.21 5.21
CA GLY A 39 -2.71 -1.18 4.26
C GLY A 39 -4.19 -0.83 4.38
N MET A 40 -4.58 0.37 3.96
CA MET A 40 -5.97 0.84 3.96
C MET A 40 -6.21 1.78 2.78
N ALA A 41 -7.39 1.70 2.17
CA ALA A 41 -7.87 2.66 1.18
C ALA A 41 -9.38 2.87 1.32
N CYS A 42 -9.87 4.04 0.91
CA CYS A 42 -11.30 4.33 0.99
C CYS A 42 -11.80 5.40 0.02
N ARG A 43 -13.12 5.42 -0.15
CA ARG A 43 -13.92 6.45 -0.81
C ARG A 43 -15.14 6.73 0.06
N TYR A 44 -15.31 7.96 0.53
CA TYR A 44 -16.44 8.36 1.37
C TYR A 44 -17.01 9.74 0.97
N PRO A 45 -18.24 10.06 1.38
CA PRO A 45 -18.86 11.35 1.10
C PRO A 45 -18.00 12.53 1.57
N GLY A 46 -18.23 13.69 0.96
CA GLY A 46 -17.48 14.91 1.26
C GLY A 46 -16.12 15.02 0.55
N GLY A 47 -15.92 14.22 -0.50
CA GLY A 47 -14.72 14.21 -1.35
C GLY A 47 -13.57 13.41 -0.75
N VAL A 48 -13.86 12.45 0.13
CA VAL A 48 -12.83 11.64 0.79
C VAL A 48 -12.39 10.52 -0.13
N ARG A 49 -11.09 10.51 -0.45
CA ARG A 49 -10.43 9.51 -1.29
C ARG A 49 -9.28 8.77 -0.59
N THR A 50 -8.92 9.14 0.64
CA THR A 50 -7.89 8.45 1.42
C THR A 50 -8.26 8.37 2.92
N PRO A 51 -7.67 7.43 3.68
CA PRO A 51 -7.81 7.39 5.14
C PRO A 51 -7.44 8.71 5.84
N GLU A 52 -6.42 9.41 5.35
CA GLU A 52 -5.99 10.72 5.85
C GLU A 52 -7.05 11.78 5.60
N GLN A 53 -7.70 11.78 4.44
CA GLN A 53 -8.80 12.71 4.15
C GLN A 53 -10.05 12.41 5.00
N LEU A 54 -10.35 11.14 5.28
CA LEU A 54 -11.39 10.77 6.23
C LEU A 54 -11.08 11.32 7.63
N TRP A 55 -9.83 11.15 8.07
CA TRP A 55 -9.37 11.66 9.35
C TRP A 55 -9.51 13.19 9.42
N GLN A 56 -9.06 13.91 8.40
CA GLN A 56 -9.21 15.37 8.33
C GLN A 56 -10.67 15.80 8.36
N LEU A 57 -11.57 15.11 7.65
CA LEU A 57 -13.01 15.39 7.69
C LEU A 57 -13.58 15.22 9.09
N VAL A 58 -13.25 14.12 9.77
CA VAL A 58 -13.78 13.80 11.09
C VAL A 58 -13.23 14.73 12.18
N VAL A 59 -11.92 15.02 12.18
CA VAL A 59 -11.30 15.89 13.20
C VAL A 59 -11.65 17.37 13.02
N SER A 60 -11.98 17.79 11.79
CA SER A 60 -12.51 19.14 11.52
C SER A 60 -14.01 19.27 11.73
N GLU A 61 -14.65 18.25 12.33
CA GLU A 61 -16.09 18.22 12.65
C GLU A 61 -17.00 18.47 11.43
N ARG A 62 -16.55 18.07 10.24
CA ARG A 62 -17.33 18.26 9.01
C ARG A 62 -18.47 17.25 8.91
N ASP A 63 -19.62 17.77 8.47
CA ASP A 63 -20.80 17.03 8.03
C ASP A 63 -20.76 16.89 6.50
N ALA A 64 -20.81 15.65 6.02
CA ALA A 64 -20.73 15.30 4.60
C ALA A 64 -22.09 15.01 3.95
N ILE A 65 -23.19 15.19 4.68
CA ILE A 65 -24.54 15.03 4.14
C ILE A 65 -24.87 16.19 3.19
N GLY A 66 -25.35 15.85 1.99
CA GLY A 66 -25.73 16.80 0.96
C GLY A 66 -26.94 16.36 0.15
N GLY A 67 -27.30 17.14 -0.88
CA GLY A 67 -28.43 16.83 -1.76
C GLY A 67 -28.18 15.59 -2.63
N PHE A 68 -29.26 15.01 -3.14
CA PHE A 68 -29.16 13.89 -4.09
C PHE A 68 -28.35 14.25 -5.35
N PRO A 69 -27.60 13.30 -5.93
CA PRO A 69 -26.85 13.51 -7.16
C PRO A 69 -27.79 13.76 -8.35
N THR A 70 -27.46 14.75 -9.17
CA THR A 70 -28.30 15.19 -10.31
C THR A 70 -27.94 14.52 -11.64
N ASP A 71 -26.88 13.72 -11.66
CA ASP A 71 -26.29 13.07 -12.83
C ASP A 71 -26.65 11.57 -12.93
N ARG A 72 -27.41 11.04 -11.96
CA ARG A 72 -27.83 9.63 -11.94
C ARG A 72 -29.19 9.36 -12.57
N ALA A 73 -29.80 10.36 -13.19
CA ALA A 73 -31.14 10.31 -13.78
C ALA A 73 -32.24 9.86 -12.79
N TRP A 74 -32.14 10.28 -11.53
CA TRP A 74 -33.20 10.10 -10.54
C TRP A 74 -34.28 11.16 -10.75
N ASP A 75 -35.56 10.76 -10.71
CA ASP A 75 -36.68 11.71 -10.78
C ASP A 75 -36.91 12.34 -9.40
N ILE A 76 -36.01 13.26 -9.03
CA ILE A 76 -36.00 13.93 -7.71
C ILE A 76 -37.30 14.71 -7.49
N GLU A 77 -37.90 15.25 -8.56
CA GLU A 77 -39.15 16.01 -8.46
C GLU A 77 -40.32 15.07 -8.13
N ALA A 78 -40.43 13.91 -8.79
CA ALA A 78 -41.44 12.92 -8.45
C ALA A 78 -41.29 12.38 -7.02
N MET A 79 -40.06 12.33 -6.49
CA MET A 79 -39.80 11.88 -5.12
C MET A 79 -40.19 12.90 -4.04
N ARG A 80 -40.31 14.19 -4.39
CA ARG A 80 -40.59 15.31 -3.48
C ARG A 80 -42.07 15.41 -3.06
N SER A 81 -42.75 14.29 -2.80
CA SER A 81 -44.22 14.31 -2.65
C SER A 81 -44.74 15.29 -1.60
N ALA A 82 -46.00 15.72 -1.76
CA ALA A 82 -46.66 16.63 -0.83
C ALA A 82 -47.03 15.99 0.53
N ARG A 83 -46.93 14.66 0.69
CA ARG A 83 -47.27 13.93 1.93
C ARG A 83 -46.31 12.76 2.21
N PRO A 84 -45.73 12.68 3.42
CA PRO A 84 -44.93 11.51 3.82
C PRO A 84 -45.69 10.19 3.67
N GLY A 85 -45.09 9.22 2.97
CA GLY A 85 -45.65 7.87 2.80
C GLY A 85 -46.29 7.56 1.44
N ASP A 86 -46.34 8.52 0.52
CA ASP A 86 -46.82 8.30 -0.85
C ASP A 86 -45.91 7.29 -1.58
N ALA A 87 -46.50 6.46 -2.45
CA ALA A 87 -45.75 5.47 -3.22
C ALA A 87 -44.71 6.15 -4.13
N GLY A 88 -43.43 5.78 -4.00
CA GLY A 88 -42.33 6.36 -4.79
C GLY A 88 -41.74 7.65 -4.21
N SER A 89 -42.30 8.18 -3.11
CA SER A 89 -41.77 9.36 -2.42
C SER A 89 -40.63 9.01 -1.45
N SER A 90 -39.78 10.00 -1.15
CA SER A 90 -38.84 9.91 -0.03
C SER A 90 -39.12 10.98 1.02
N SER A 91 -38.93 10.63 2.29
CA SER A 91 -39.07 11.55 3.43
C SER A 91 -37.91 12.55 3.53
N THR A 92 -36.84 12.36 2.77
CA THR A 92 -35.69 13.29 2.69
C THR A 92 -35.13 13.30 1.27
N LEU A 93 -34.50 14.41 0.89
CA LEU A 93 -33.72 14.53 -0.35
C LEU A 93 -32.24 14.79 -0.05
N GLN A 94 -31.80 14.34 1.13
CA GLN A 94 -30.44 14.49 1.64
C GLN A 94 -29.83 13.11 1.93
N GLY A 95 -28.52 12.97 1.73
CA GLY A 95 -27.74 11.77 2.01
C GLY A 95 -26.25 12.00 1.79
N GLY A 96 -25.42 11.00 2.10
CA GLY A 96 -23.99 11.04 1.83
C GLY A 96 -23.67 10.36 0.50
N PHE A 97 -23.19 11.09 -0.51
CA PHE A 97 -22.97 10.53 -1.85
C PHE A 97 -21.51 10.60 -2.29
N LEU A 98 -21.13 9.63 -3.11
CA LEU A 98 -19.95 9.69 -3.96
C LEU A 98 -20.37 10.34 -5.29
N TYR A 99 -20.20 11.65 -5.41
CA TYR A 99 -20.62 12.38 -6.62
C TYR A 99 -19.82 11.98 -7.86
N ASP A 100 -18.59 11.49 -7.67
CA ASP A 100 -17.68 10.97 -8.68
C ASP A 100 -17.78 9.45 -8.88
N ALA A 101 -18.85 8.79 -8.41
CA ALA A 101 -19.00 7.33 -8.50
C ALA A 101 -18.99 6.76 -9.92
N ALA A 102 -19.21 7.60 -10.95
CA ALA A 102 -19.17 7.17 -12.34
C ALA A 102 -17.74 7.14 -12.91
N ASP A 103 -16.80 7.87 -12.31
CA ASP A 103 -15.42 8.00 -12.78
C ASP A 103 -14.65 6.70 -12.55
N PHE A 104 -13.84 6.30 -13.53
CA PHE A 104 -13.04 5.08 -13.48
C PHE A 104 -11.95 5.07 -14.56
N ASP A 105 -10.72 4.77 -14.18
CA ASP A 105 -9.62 4.53 -15.12
C ASP A 105 -9.66 3.08 -15.65
N ALA A 106 -10.45 2.87 -16.70
CA ALA A 106 -10.63 1.54 -17.26
C ALA A 106 -9.37 0.97 -17.94
N GLU A 107 -8.58 1.83 -18.60
CA GLU A 107 -7.39 1.42 -19.35
C GLU A 107 -6.30 0.91 -18.40
N PHE A 108 -6.14 1.56 -17.24
CA PHE A 108 -5.21 1.11 -16.20
C PHE A 108 -5.41 -0.36 -15.80
N PHE A 109 -6.68 -0.79 -15.67
CA PHE A 109 -7.06 -2.16 -15.32
C PHE A 109 -7.23 -3.09 -16.53
N GLY A 110 -6.91 -2.63 -17.75
CA GLY A 110 -7.07 -3.42 -18.98
C GLY A 110 -8.53 -3.70 -19.35
N ILE A 111 -9.45 -2.85 -18.90
CA ILE A 111 -10.89 -2.98 -19.12
C ILE A 111 -11.30 -2.08 -20.29
N SER A 112 -11.99 -2.66 -21.27
CA SER A 112 -12.46 -1.88 -22.42
C SER A 112 -13.53 -0.85 -21.98
N PRO A 113 -13.61 0.33 -22.63
CA PRO A 113 -14.65 1.32 -22.32
C PRO A 113 -16.09 0.75 -22.37
N ARG A 114 -16.32 -0.22 -23.27
CA ARG A 114 -17.60 -0.92 -23.43
C ARG A 114 -17.96 -1.79 -22.23
N GLU A 115 -16.98 -2.50 -21.67
CA GLU A 115 -17.17 -3.25 -20.45
C GLU A 115 -17.37 -2.31 -19.25
N ALA A 116 -16.53 -1.28 -19.12
CA ALA A 116 -16.57 -0.33 -18.01
C ALA A 116 -17.94 0.34 -17.82
N VAL A 117 -18.60 0.76 -18.91
CA VAL A 117 -19.96 1.34 -18.86
C VAL A 117 -21.00 0.35 -18.33
N SER A 118 -20.78 -0.95 -18.53
CA SER A 118 -21.68 -2.03 -18.11
C SER A 118 -21.39 -2.54 -16.69
N MET A 119 -20.26 -2.14 -16.11
CA MET A 119 -19.85 -2.52 -14.75
C MET A 119 -20.59 -1.71 -13.71
N ASP A 120 -21.08 -2.37 -12.67
CA ASP A 120 -21.53 -1.73 -11.44
C ASP A 120 -20.40 -0.82 -10.90
N PRO A 121 -20.66 0.47 -10.59
CA PRO A 121 -19.72 1.35 -9.91
C PRO A 121 -19.03 0.73 -8.69
N GLN A 122 -19.72 -0.17 -7.98
CA GLN A 122 -19.15 -0.91 -6.85
C GLN A 122 -17.94 -1.75 -7.24
N GLN A 123 -17.94 -2.38 -8.44
CA GLN A 123 -16.79 -3.14 -8.95
C GLN A 123 -15.62 -2.20 -9.26
N ARG A 124 -15.90 -1.04 -9.86
CA ARG A 124 -14.90 -0.05 -10.26
C ARG A 124 -14.18 0.52 -9.04
N LEU A 125 -14.94 0.97 -8.04
CA LEU A 125 -14.39 1.50 -6.79
C LEU A 125 -13.59 0.45 -6.00
N LEU A 126 -14.03 -0.81 -5.99
CA LEU A 126 -13.28 -1.88 -5.34
C LEU A 126 -11.95 -2.18 -6.04
N LEU A 127 -11.84 -2.05 -7.37
CA LEU A 127 -10.57 -2.21 -8.07
C LEU A 127 -9.57 -1.10 -7.71
N GLU A 128 -10.01 0.16 -7.74
CA GLU A 128 -9.16 1.29 -7.32
C GLU A 128 -8.72 1.16 -5.86
N THR A 129 -9.67 0.93 -4.95
CA THR A 129 -9.35 0.83 -3.52
C THR A 129 -8.54 -0.42 -3.20
N ALA A 130 -8.66 -1.51 -3.95
CA ALA A 130 -7.81 -2.69 -3.76
C ALA A 130 -6.37 -2.39 -4.16
N TRP A 131 -6.17 -1.72 -5.30
CA TRP A 131 -4.84 -1.29 -5.76
C TRP A 131 -4.18 -0.37 -4.72
N GLU A 132 -4.90 0.66 -4.28
CA GLU A 132 -4.42 1.65 -3.31
C GLU A 132 -4.14 1.02 -1.93
N ALA A 133 -4.94 0.06 -1.48
CA ALA A 133 -4.70 -0.62 -0.20
C ALA A 133 -3.40 -1.44 -0.23
N VAL A 134 -3.05 -2.03 -1.38
CA VAL A 134 -1.79 -2.75 -1.58
C VAL A 134 -0.60 -1.79 -1.64
N GLU A 135 -0.70 -0.70 -2.40
CA GLU A 135 0.35 0.32 -2.43
C GLU A 135 0.56 1.01 -1.07
N GLY A 136 -0.53 1.19 -0.31
CA GLY A 136 -0.52 1.71 1.05
C GLY A 136 0.13 0.78 2.06
N ALA A 137 0.22 -0.52 1.76
CA ALA A 137 0.98 -1.50 2.52
C ALA A 137 2.46 -1.56 2.11
N GLN A 138 2.90 -0.68 1.19
CA GLN A 138 4.25 -0.66 0.63
C GLN A 138 4.61 -1.97 -0.12
N ILE A 139 3.63 -2.56 -0.80
CA ILE A 139 3.79 -3.76 -1.61
C ILE A 139 3.59 -3.37 -3.08
N ASP A 140 4.46 -3.85 -3.98
CA ASP A 140 4.21 -3.79 -5.43
C ASP A 140 3.01 -4.69 -5.77
N PRO A 141 1.89 -4.16 -6.29
CA PRO A 141 0.74 -4.99 -6.66
C PRO A 141 1.09 -6.09 -7.68
N GLY A 142 2.11 -5.87 -8.53
CA GLY A 142 2.59 -6.86 -9.48
C GLY A 142 3.22 -8.10 -8.81
N SER A 143 3.81 -7.94 -7.63
CA SER A 143 4.46 -9.03 -6.89
C SER A 143 3.47 -9.99 -6.23
N LEU A 144 2.18 -9.63 -6.16
CA LEU A 144 1.12 -10.50 -5.60
C LEU A 144 0.57 -11.52 -6.60
N ARG A 145 0.93 -11.43 -7.89
CA ARG A 145 0.48 -12.39 -8.90
C ARG A 145 0.92 -13.81 -8.55
N GLY A 146 -0.02 -14.75 -8.59
CA GLY A 146 0.16 -16.15 -8.19
C GLY A 146 0.23 -16.38 -6.67
N SER A 147 0.08 -15.34 -5.85
CA SER A 147 0.10 -15.49 -4.39
C SER A 147 -1.24 -16.00 -3.85
N PRO A 148 -1.26 -16.74 -2.73
CA PRO A 148 -2.48 -17.15 -2.06
C PRO A 148 -3.07 -16.00 -1.24
N THR A 149 -3.33 -14.87 -1.89
CA THR A 149 -3.97 -13.69 -1.28
C THR A 149 -5.49 -13.80 -1.43
N GLY A 150 -6.23 -13.68 -0.33
CA GLY A 150 -7.70 -13.72 -0.31
C GLY A 150 -8.36 -12.37 -0.56
N VAL A 151 -9.64 -12.40 -0.94
CA VAL A 151 -10.51 -11.23 -1.14
C VAL A 151 -11.85 -11.47 -0.46
N PHE A 152 -12.19 -10.66 0.52
CA PHE A 152 -13.43 -10.75 1.29
C PHE A 152 -14.16 -9.40 1.23
N ALA A 153 -15.14 -9.29 0.34
CA ALA A 153 -15.82 -8.03 0.07
C ALA A 153 -17.28 -8.06 0.54
N GLY A 154 -17.62 -7.16 1.46
CA GLY A 154 -18.99 -6.88 1.86
C GLY A 154 -19.71 -6.02 0.82
N ILE A 155 -20.90 -6.42 0.39
CA ILE A 155 -21.72 -5.63 -0.53
C ILE A 155 -23.15 -5.49 -0.01
N MET A 156 -23.82 -4.44 -0.48
CA MET A 156 -25.27 -4.33 -0.41
C MET A 156 -25.78 -3.78 -1.75
N TYR A 157 -26.90 -4.34 -2.23
CA TYR A 157 -27.55 -3.99 -3.50
C TYR A 157 -26.83 -4.43 -4.78
N HIS A 158 -27.64 -4.72 -5.81
CA HIS A 158 -27.22 -5.09 -7.16
C HIS A 158 -28.15 -4.42 -8.19
N ASP A 159 -28.37 -3.12 -8.03
CA ASP A 159 -29.46 -2.41 -8.69
C ASP A 159 -29.04 -1.62 -9.94
N TYR A 160 -27.75 -1.56 -10.28
CA TYR A 160 -27.26 -0.86 -11.48
C TYR A 160 -27.85 -1.42 -12.77
N ALA A 161 -27.80 -2.74 -12.99
CA ALA A 161 -28.43 -3.37 -14.16
C ALA A 161 -29.95 -3.13 -14.25
N SER A 162 -30.64 -2.99 -13.11
CA SER A 162 -32.09 -2.78 -13.07
C SER A 162 -32.53 -1.41 -13.62
N ARG A 163 -31.59 -0.46 -13.74
CA ARG A 163 -31.83 0.88 -14.31
C ARG A 163 -31.88 0.89 -15.84
N LEU A 164 -31.38 -0.15 -16.50
CA LEU A 164 -31.31 -0.19 -17.96
C LEU A 164 -32.69 -0.56 -18.54
N ALA A 165 -33.45 0.47 -18.94
CA ALA A 165 -34.77 0.28 -19.60
C ALA A 165 -34.67 -0.46 -20.94
N ARG A 166 -33.54 -0.33 -21.64
CA ARG A 166 -33.15 -1.11 -22.81
C ARG A 166 -31.64 -1.27 -22.81
N ILE A 167 -31.17 -2.50 -22.94
CA ILE A 167 -29.74 -2.82 -23.02
C ILE A 167 -29.22 -2.32 -24.38
N PRO A 168 -28.18 -1.46 -24.41
CA PRO A 168 -27.52 -1.14 -25.67
C PRO A 168 -26.91 -2.43 -26.26
N ASP A 169 -27.14 -2.72 -27.54
CA ASP A 169 -26.65 -3.95 -28.21
C ASP A 169 -25.12 -4.15 -28.03
N VAL A 170 -24.39 -3.05 -27.87
CA VAL A 170 -22.93 -3.04 -27.62
C VAL A 170 -22.53 -3.50 -26.21
N ALA A 171 -23.43 -3.49 -25.23
CA ALA A 171 -23.17 -3.78 -23.81
C ALA A 171 -23.71 -5.15 -23.35
N GLU A 172 -24.53 -5.81 -24.18
CA GLU A 172 -25.30 -7.01 -23.81
C GLU A 172 -24.43 -8.16 -23.27
N GLY A 173 -23.23 -8.36 -23.84
CA GLY A 173 -22.29 -9.40 -23.41
C GLY A 173 -21.61 -9.17 -22.06
N TYR A 174 -21.60 -7.94 -21.54
CA TYR A 174 -20.89 -7.58 -20.30
C TYR A 174 -21.81 -7.38 -19.09
N LEU A 175 -23.14 -7.37 -19.27
CA LEU A 175 -24.06 -7.10 -18.16
C LEU A 175 -24.02 -8.15 -17.06
N GLY A 176 -23.93 -9.43 -17.45
CA GLY A 176 -23.86 -10.53 -16.50
C GLY A 176 -22.63 -10.43 -15.60
N THR A 177 -21.45 -10.22 -16.19
CA THR A 177 -20.20 -10.06 -15.42
C THR A 177 -20.11 -8.71 -14.72
N GLY A 178 -20.65 -7.66 -15.32
CA GLY A 178 -20.62 -6.30 -14.78
C GLY A 178 -21.48 -6.10 -13.53
N ASN A 179 -22.47 -6.95 -13.26
CA ASN A 179 -23.44 -6.74 -12.17
C ASN A 179 -23.61 -7.94 -11.22
N SER A 180 -22.95 -9.07 -11.49
CA SER A 180 -23.00 -10.23 -10.59
C SER A 180 -22.25 -9.96 -9.28
N GLY A 181 -22.89 -10.26 -8.15
CA GLY A 181 -22.29 -10.20 -6.83
C GLY A 181 -20.98 -10.97 -6.72
N SER A 182 -20.91 -12.17 -7.29
CA SER A 182 -19.68 -13.01 -7.25
C SER A 182 -18.49 -12.40 -7.99
N ILE A 183 -18.72 -11.52 -8.96
CA ILE A 183 -17.67 -10.92 -9.77
C ILE A 183 -16.98 -9.76 -9.04
N LEU A 184 -17.56 -9.19 -7.98
CA LEU A 184 -16.89 -8.13 -7.22
C LEU A 184 -15.58 -8.62 -6.59
N SER A 185 -15.64 -9.68 -5.78
CA SER A 185 -14.43 -10.29 -5.23
C SER A 185 -13.59 -10.98 -6.31
N GLY A 186 -14.24 -11.64 -7.27
CA GLY A 186 -13.56 -12.38 -8.34
C GLY A 186 -12.76 -11.49 -9.29
N ARG A 187 -13.23 -10.27 -9.60
CA ARG A 187 -12.55 -9.34 -10.51
C ARG A 187 -11.31 -8.73 -9.87
N ILE A 188 -11.32 -8.47 -8.55
CA ILE A 188 -10.11 -8.05 -7.82
C ILE A 188 -9.05 -9.16 -7.92
N ALA A 189 -9.45 -10.41 -7.59
CA ALA A 189 -8.55 -11.56 -7.68
C ALA A 189 -8.01 -11.75 -9.11
N TYR A 190 -8.88 -11.66 -10.13
CA TYR A 190 -8.47 -11.75 -11.54
C TYR A 190 -7.46 -10.66 -11.94
N THR A 191 -7.72 -9.41 -11.57
CA THR A 191 -6.93 -8.25 -12.01
C THR A 191 -5.55 -8.23 -11.37
N LEU A 192 -5.47 -8.57 -10.08
CA LEU A 192 -4.22 -8.64 -9.34
C LEU A 192 -3.53 -10.02 -9.43
N GLY A 193 -4.17 -11.01 -10.07
CA GLY A 193 -3.68 -12.38 -10.21
C GLY A 193 -3.60 -13.16 -8.90
N LEU A 194 -4.57 -12.98 -8.00
CA LEU A 194 -4.60 -13.60 -6.67
C LEU A 194 -5.25 -14.99 -6.71
N GLU A 195 -4.70 -15.93 -5.94
CA GLU A 195 -5.14 -17.34 -5.94
C GLU A 195 -5.75 -17.80 -4.60
N GLY A 196 -5.94 -16.89 -3.65
CA GLY A 196 -6.64 -17.19 -2.38
C GLY A 196 -8.17 -17.16 -2.52
N PRO A 197 -8.91 -17.41 -1.42
CA PRO A 197 -10.37 -17.38 -1.43
C PRO A 197 -10.91 -16.00 -1.83
N ALA A 198 -11.80 -15.94 -2.83
CA ALA A 198 -12.45 -14.70 -3.26
C ALA A 198 -13.97 -14.78 -3.02
N VAL A 199 -14.45 -14.12 -1.96
CA VAL A 199 -15.82 -14.24 -1.45
C VAL A 199 -16.49 -12.88 -1.34
N THR A 200 -17.72 -12.81 -1.83
CA THR A 200 -18.60 -11.65 -1.66
C THR A 200 -19.67 -11.98 -0.61
N ILE A 201 -19.91 -11.06 0.33
CA ILE A 201 -20.71 -11.30 1.53
C ILE A 201 -21.81 -10.23 1.64
N ASP A 202 -23.05 -10.67 1.87
CA ASP A 202 -24.17 -9.79 2.20
C ASP A 202 -24.79 -10.22 3.54
N THR A 203 -24.50 -9.42 4.56
CA THR A 203 -25.14 -9.46 5.88
C THR A 203 -25.69 -8.07 6.22
N ALA A 204 -26.11 -7.33 5.19
CA ALA A 204 -26.50 -5.92 5.28
C ALA A 204 -25.41 -5.02 5.89
N CYS A 205 -25.76 -4.21 6.90
CA CYS A 205 -24.86 -3.22 7.49
C CYS A 205 -23.60 -3.82 8.13
N SER A 206 -23.62 -5.11 8.51
CA SER A 206 -22.48 -5.80 9.13
C SER A 206 -21.53 -6.46 8.11
N SER A 207 -21.82 -6.41 6.80
CA SER A 207 -21.08 -7.10 5.74
C SER A 207 -19.56 -6.93 5.81
N SER A 208 -19.06 -5.70 5.97
CA SER A 208 -17.60 -5.48 6.02
C SER A 208 -16.91 -6.03 7.28
N LEU A 209 -17.59 -6.06 8.43
CA LEU A 209 -17.01 -6.67 9.64
C LEU A 209 -17.13 -8.19 9.63
N VAL A 210 -18.19 -8.74 9.04
CA VAL A 210 -18.30 -10.18 8.80
C VAL A 210 -17.22 -10.63 7.81
N ALA A 211 -16.95 -9.84 6.77
CA ALA A 211 -15.83 -10.07 5.86
C ALA A 211 -14.48 -10.11 6.60
N LEU A 212 -14.23 -9.16 7.51
CA LEU A 212 -13.03 -9.16 8.35
C LEU A 212 -12.94 -10.35 9.28
N HIS A 213 -14.05 -10.76 9.90
CA HIS A 213 -14.10 -11.96 10.70
C HIS A 213 -13.74 -13.21 9.90
N LEU A 214 -14.30 -13.38 8.69
CA LEU A 214 -14.03 -14.56 7.85
C LEU A 214 -12.58 -14.56 7.31
N ALA A 215 -12.07 -13.39 6.91
CA ALA A 215 -10.67 -13.25 6.51
C ALA A 215 -9.71 -13.62 7.66
N ALA A 216 -10.04 -13.23 8.90
CA ALA A 216 -9.29 -13.61 10.08
C ALA A 216 -9.20 -15.13 10.25
N GLN A 217 -10.31 -15.83 10.05
CA GLN A 217 -10.35 -17.28 10.13
C GLN A 217 -9.51 -17.92 9.01
N ALA A 218 -9.63 -17.43 7.78
CA ALA A 218 -8.86 -17.95 6.63
C ALA A 218 -7.35 -17.76 6.82
N LEU A 219 -6.92 -16.59 7.30
CA LEU A 219 -5.52 -16.29 7.61
C LEU A 219 -4.99 -17.18 8.73
N ARG A 220 -5.71 -17.31 9.85
CA ARG A 220 -5.31 -18.17 10.98
C ARG A 220 -5.22 -19.65 10.60
N ARG A 221 -6.02 -20.09 9.61
CA ARG A 221 -6.00 -21.46 9.08
C ARG A 221 -4.97 -21.69 7.97
N GLY A 222 -4.31 -20.63 7.50
CA GLY A 222 -3.36 -20.71 6.39
C GLY A 222 -4.01 -20.95 5.03
N GLU A 223 -5.30 -20.68 4.87
CA GLU A 223 -6.00 -20.73 3.57
C GLU A 223 -5.56 -19.58 2.65
N CYS A 224 -5.03 -18.50 3.24
CA CYS A 224 -4.35 -17.41 2.57
C CYS A 224 -3.20 -16.86 3.42
N SER A 225 -2.27 -16.14 2.80
CA SER A 225 -1.15 -15.46 3.49
C SER A 225 -1.42 -13.97 3.74
N LEU A 226 -2.29 -13.38 2.93
CA LEU A 226 -2.66 -11.96 2.92
C LEU A 226 -4.14 -11.89 2.51
N ALA A 227 -4.88 -10.88 2.93
CA ALA A 227 -6.27 -10.72 2.53
C ALA A 227 -6.67 -9.26 2.35
N LEU A 228 -7.34 -8.97 1.23
CA LEU A 228 -8.10 -7.74 1.02
C LEU A 228 -9.50 -7.88 1.61
N VAL A 229 -9.88 -6.94 2.47
CA VAL A 229 -11.08 -7.07 3.30
C VAL A 229 -11.80 -5.74 3.41
N GLY A 230 -13.10 -5.71 3.20
CA GLY A 230 -13.88 -4.52 3.54
C GLY A 230 -15.26 -4.55 2.94
N GLY A 231 -15.72 -3.43 2.38
CA GLY A 231 -17.00 -3.38 1.72
C GLY A 231 -17.28 -2.11 0.95
N VAL A 232 -18.30 -2.18 0.12
CA VAL A 232 -18.71 -1.11 -0.79
C VAL A 232 -20.23 -0.98 -0.82
N THR A 233 -20.71 0.25 -0.97
CA THR A 233 -22.09 0.51 -1.38
C THR A 233 -22.14 1.76 -2.24
N VAL A 234 -22.75 1.62 -3.42
CA VAL A 234 -23.14 2.72 -4.30
C VAL A 234 -24.60 2.50 -4.67
N MET A 235 -25.43 3.51 -4.47
CA MET A 235 -26.85 3.48 -4.78
C MET A 235 -27.05 3.90 -6.24
N ALA A 236 -27.24 2.96 -7.15
CA ALA A 236 -27.56 3.28 -8.54
C ALA A 236 -29.00 3.78 -8.71
N SER A 237 -29.90 3.34 -7.84
CA SER A 237 -31.30 3.75 -7.78
C SER A 237 -31.66 4.42 -6.44
N PRO A 238 -32.74 5.24 -6.40
CA PRO A 238 -33.23 5.82 -5.14
C PRO A 238 -34.04 4.84 -4.28
N ALA A 239 -34.10 3.55 -4.63
CA ALA A 239 -34.96 2.57 -3.96
C ALA A 239 -34.73 2.48 -2.43
N PRO A 240 -33.49 2.49 -1.91
CA PRO A 240 -33.26 2.47 -0.45
C PRO A 240 -33.93 3.65 0.28
N PHE A 241 -33.96 4.83 -0.34
CA PHE A 241 -34.64 5.99 0.23
C PHE A 241 -36.16 5.81 0.23
N ILE A 242 -36.74 5.32 -0.86
CA ILE A 242 -38.19 5.10 -0.99
C ILE A 242 -38.67 4.05 0.00
N ASP A 243 -37.96 2.92 0.10
CA ASP A 243 -38.38 1.78 0.92
C ASP A 243 -38.26 2.08 2.42
N PHE A 244 -37.21 2.78 2.85
CA PHE A 244 -37.06 3.16 4.26
C PHE A 244 -37.93 4.37 4.65
N SER A 245 -38.34 5.21 3.71
CA SER A 245 -39.33 6.26 3.97
C SER A 245 -40.69 5.66 4.37
N LYS A 246 -41.11 4.57 3.72
CA LYS A 246 -42.34 3.85 4.08
C LYS A 246 -42.29 3.23 5.47
N GLN A 247 -41.09 2.83 5.90
CA GLN A 247 -40.84 2.25 7.23
C GLN A 247 -40.63 3.31 8.31
N GLN A 248 -40.66 4.61 7.95
CA GLN A 248 -40.32 5.71 8.85
C GLN A 248 -38.92 5.54 9.49
N GLY A 249 -38.00 4.91 8.75
CA GLY A 249 -36.65 4.59 9.22
C GLY A 249 -35.62 5.68 8.93
N LEU A 250 -35.94 6.65 8.06
CA LEU A 250 -35.03 7.72 7.66
C LEU A 250 -35.17 8.95 8.56
N SER A 251 -34.04 9.61 8.81
CA SER A 251 -34.07 10.96 9.38
C SER A 251 -34.58 11.97 8.38
N SER A 252 -35.32 12.96 8.88
CA SER A 252 -35.95 13.99 8.06
C SER A 252 -34.94 14.92 7.37
N ASP A 253 -33.77 15.10 7.99
CA ASP A 253 -32.67 15.93 7.48
C ASP A 253 -31.52 15.11 6.85
N GLY A 254 -31.68 13.79 6.76
CA GLY A 254 -30.68 12.87 6.19
C GLY A 254 -29.44 12.66 7.06
N ARG A 255 -29.41 13.10 8.32
CA ARG A 255 -28.27 12.95 9.25
C ARG A 255 -28.45 11.79 10.21
N CYS A 256 -27.36 11.18 10.65
CA CYS A 256 -27.36 10.21 11.76
C CYS A 256 -27.03 10.93 13.07
N LYS A 257 -28.03 11.17 13.92
CA LYS A 257 -27.89 11.87 15.20
C LYS A 257 -27.63 10.87 16.34
N ALA A 258 -26.56 10.08 16.19
CA ALA A 258 -26.29 8.91 17.02
C ALA A 258 -26.28 9.27 18.51
N PHE A 259 -27.15 8.60 19.29
CA PHE A 259 -27.32 8.74 20.74
C PHE A 259 -27.80 10.11 21.22
N SER A 260 -28.30 10.96 20.30
CA SER A 260 -28.94 12.24 20.62
C SER A 260 -30.41 12.04 20.99
N ASP A 261 -30.96 12.88 21.87
CA ASP A 261 -32.40 12.90 22.15
C ASP A 261 -33.24 13.28 20.92
N SER A 262 -32.60 13.97 19.96
CA SER A 262 -33.19 14.35 18.68
C SER A 262 -33.07 13.30 17.57
N ALA A 263 -32.58 12.09 17.89
CA ALA A 263 -32.48 10.97 16.96
C ALA A 263 -33.85 10.64 16.34
N ASP A 264 -33.98 10.78 15.02
CA ASP A 264 -35.24 10.59 14.30
C ASP A 264 -35.21 9.50 13.22
N GLY A 265 -34.03 8.96 12.90
CA GLY A 265 -33.84 7.92 11.90
C GLY A 265 -32.42 7.89 11.34
N THR A 266 -32.17 7.00 10.37
CA THR A 266 -30.88 6.88 9.70
C THR A 266 -30.75 7.84 8.53
N GLY A 267 -29.56 8.41 8.35
CA GLY A 267 -29.15 9.09 7.13
C GLY A 267 -28.41 8.11 6.21
N TRP A 268 -28.92 7.84 5.01
CA TRP A 268 -28.24 6.93 4.08
C TRP A 268 -27.03 7.57 3.42
N ALA A 269 -25.98 6.76 3.24
CA ALA A 269 -24.79 7.18 2.54
C ALA A 269 -24.15 6.04 1.75
N GLU A 270 -23.26 6.42 0.86
CA GLU A 270 -22.43 5.55 0.02
C GLU A 270 -21.01 5.49 0.55
N GLY A 271 -20.24 4.50 0.11
CA GLY A 271 -18.82 4.45 0.44
C GLY A 271 -18.16 3.15 0.02
N ALA A 272 -16.83 3.17 0.00
CA ALA A 272 -15.98 2.00 -0.18
C ALA A 272 -14.83 2.06 0.83
N GLY A 273 -14.47 0.94 1.42
CA GLY A 273 -13.28 0.82 2.24
C GLY A 273 -12.70 -0.57 2.11
N LEU A 274 -11.37 -0.66 1.98
CA LEU A 274 -10.61 -1.90 1.98
C LEU A 274 -9.43 -1.78 2.94
N LEU A 275 -9.18 -2.88 3.64
CA LEU A 275 -8.04 -3.15 4.49
C LEU A 275 -7.23 -4.25 3.82
N LEU A 276 -5.91 -4.14 3.86
CA LEU A 276 -5.02 -5.25 3.60
C LEU A 276 -4.56 -5.80 4.96
N VAL A 277 -4.79 -7.09 5.20
CA VAL A 277 -4.50 -7.74 6.48
C VAL A 277 -3.71 -9.03 6.30
N GLU A 278 -2.80 -9.30 7.23
CA GLU A 278 -2.08 -10.57 7.35
C GLU A 278 -1.89 -10.93 8.82
N ARG A 279 -1.34 -12.11 9.10
CA ARG A 279 -1.00 -12.48 10.48
C ARG A 279 0.10 -11.55 11.00
N LEU A 280 0.03 -11.13 12.26
CA LEU A 280 1.01 -10.19 12.83
C LEU A 280 2.45 -10.72 12.77
N SER A 281 2.65 -12.05 12.88
CA SER A 281 3.97 -12.65 12.70
C SER A 281 4.49 -12.55 11.26
N ASP A 282 3.60 -12.64 10.27
CA ASP A 282 3.95 -12.49 8.86
C ASP A 282 4.33 -11.05 8.53
N ALA A 283 3.55 -10.07 8.99
CA ALA A 283 3.86 -8.65 8.79
C ALA A 283 5.26 -8.29 9.32
N ARG A 284 5.59 -8.78 10.52
CA ARG A 284 6.93 -8.60 11.11
C ARG A 284 8.02 -9.30 10.32
N ARG A 285 7.77 -10.53 9.86
CA ARG A 285 8.74 -11.29 9.05
C ARG A 285 9.01 -10.61 7.72
N ASN A 286 7.96 -10.07 7.09
CA ASN A 286 8.02 -9.44 5.77
C ASN A 286 8.47 -7.97 5.85
N GLY A 287 8.52 -7.38 7.04
CA GLY A 287 8.85 -5.97 7.24
C GLY A 287 7.72 -5.01 6.83
N HIS A 288 6.49 -5.51 6.72
CA HIS A 288 5.34 -4.69 6.35
C HIS A 288 4.92 -3.76 7.51
N PRO A 289 4.46 -2.53 7.22
CA PRO A 289 4.01 -1.59 8.23
C PRO A 289 2.80 -2.14 8.98
N VAL A 290 2.76 -2.01 10.31
CA VAL A 290 1.59 -2.40 11.12
C VAL A 290 0.86 -1.13 11.56
N LEU A 291 -0.27 -0.82 10.90
CA LEU A 291 -1.07 0.37 11.19
C LEU A 291 -1.94 0.19 12.45
N ALA A 292 -2.47 -1.02 12.63
CA ALA A 292 -3.25 -1.46 13.78
C ALA A 292 -3.23 -2.99 13.89
N VAL A 293 -3.66 -3.51 15.02
CA VAL A 293 -3.79 -4.94 15.26
C VAL A 293 -5.25 -5.31 15.51
N VAL A 294 -5.79 -6.25 14.73
CA VAL A 294 -7.07 -6.90 15.02
C VAL A 294 -6.83 -7.99 16.05
N ARG A 295 -7.25 -7.74 17.29
CA ARG A 295 -7.01 -8.65 18.42
C ARG A 295 -8.02 -9.78 18.50
N GLY A 296 -9.27 -9.48 18.18
CA GLY A 296 -10.32 -10.48 18.13
C GLY A 296 -11.59 -9.97 17.48
N SER A 297 -12.46 -10.89 17.11
CA SER A 297 -13.75 -10.57 16.49
C SER A 297 -14.78 -11.64 16.77
N ALA A 298 -16.07 -11.27 16.74
CA ALA A 298 -17.17 -12.21 16.81
C ALA A 298 -18.32 -11.79 15.91
N VAL A 299 -19.07 -12.78 15.44
CA VAL A 299 -20.30 -12.63 14.66
C VAL A 299 -21.40 -13.49 15.28
N ASN A 300 -22.60 -12.95 15.46
CA ASN A 300 -23.76 -13.70 15.92
C ASN A 300 -25.07 -13.25 15.25
N GLN A 301 -26.20 -13.75 15.74
CA GLN A 301 -27.53 -13.44 15.22
C GLN A 301 -28.51 -13.05 16.34
N ASP A 302 -29.41 -12.11 16.02
CA ASP A 302 -30.53 -11.71 16.88
C ASP A 302 -31.54 -12.84 17.07
N GLY A 303 -31.66 -13.74 16.08
CA GLY A 303 -32.58 -14.86 16.13
C GLY A 303 -34.03 -14.38 16.12
N ARG A 304 -34.87 -14.92 17.02
CA ARG A 304 -36.28 -14.53 17.11
C ARG A 304 -36.45 -13.31 18.03
N SER A 305 -36.21 -12.11 17.49
CA SER A 305 -36.43 -10.83 18.16
C SER A 305 -37.89 -10.32 17.99
N ASN A 306 -38.16 -9.07 18.36
CA ASN A 306 -39.50 -8.45 18.28
C ASN A 306 -39.97 -8.14 16.85
N GLY A 307 -39.14 -8.40 15.85
CA GLY A 307 -39.42 -8.24 14.43
C GLY A 307 -38.16 -8.50 13.63
N LEU A 308 -38.27 -8.90 12.36
CA LEU A 308 -37.11 -9.30 11.54
C LEU A 308 -36.01 -8.23 11.51
N THR A 309 -36.40 -6.95 11.52
CA THR A 309 -35.50 -5.80 11.48
C THR A 309 -35.30 -5.11 12.83
N ALA A 310 -35.91 -5.62 13.90
CA ALA A 310 -35.80 -5.04 15.23
C ALA A 310 -34.52 -5.55 15.91
N PRO A 311 -33.63 -4.67 16.38
CA PRO A 311 -32.38 -5.06 17.02
C PRO A 311 -32.62 -5.75 18.36
N HIS A 312 -31.66 -6.58 18.80
CA HIS A 312 -31.77 -7.34 20.05
C HIS A 312 -30.59 -7.11 21.01
N GLY A 313 -30.81 -6.30 22.06
CA GLY A 313 -29.80 -5.93 23.06
C GLY A 313 -29.02 -7.11 23.68
N PRO A 314 -29.67 -8.21 24.11
CA PRO A 314 -28.95 -9.39 24.60
C PRO A 314 -28.03 -10.04 23.57
N SER A 315 -28.34 -10.00 22.27
CA SER A 315 -27.45 -10.50 21.22
C SER A 315 -26.25 -9.58 21.01
N GLN A 316 -26.46 -8.25 21.06
CA GLN A 316 -25.38 -7.27 20.99
C GLN A 316 -24.43 -7.40 22.19
N GLN A 317 -24.95 -7.59 23.40
CA GLN A 317 -24.14 -7.86 24.59
C GLN A 317 -23.31 -9.15 24.45
N ARG A 318 -23.90 -10.21 23.88
CA ARG A 318 -23.19 -11.47 23.63
C ARG A 318 -22.07 -11.31 22.62
N VAL A 319 -22.31 -10.68 21.46
CA VAL A 319 -21.26 -10.54 20.42
C VAL A 319 -20.07 -9.73 20.93
N VAL A 320 -20.32 -8.70 21.75
CA VAL A 320 -19.25 -7.93 22.41
C VAL A 320 -18.43 -8.81 23.35
N ARG A 321 -19.08 -9.62 24.19
CA ARG A 321 -18.38 -10.55 25.09
C ARG A 321 -17.59 -11.61 24.33
N ASP A 322 -18.18 -12.17 23.27
CA ASP A 322 -17.53 -13.19 22.46
C ASP A 322 -16.28 -12.64 21.76
N ALA A 323 -16.32 -11.40 21.27
CA ALA A 323 -15.16 -10.72 20.68
C ALA A 323 -14.06 -10.44 21.71
N LEU A 324 -14.42 -10.07 22.95
CA LEU A 324 -13.48 -9.92 24.06
C LEU A 324 -12.82 -11.26 24.45
N ILE A 325 -13.60 -12.35 24.45
CA ILE A 325 -13.11 -13.71 24.70
C ILE A 325 -12.13 -14.15 23.61
N ASP A 326 -12.47 -13.93 22.33
CA ASP A 326 -11.57 -14.21 21.20
C ASP A 326 -10.27 -13.40 21.31
N ALA A 327 -10.37 -12.13 21.71
CA ALA A 327 -9.20 -11.26 21.91
C ALA A 327 -8.36 -11.60 23.14
N GLY A 328 -8.90 -12.40 24.08
CA GLY A 328 -8.28 -12.66 25.39
C GLY A 328 -8.20 -11.41 26.28
N LEU A 329 -9.18 -10.50 26.18
CA LEU A 329 -9.19 -9.22 26.87
C LEU A 329 -10.40 -9.09 27.80
N ARG A 330 -10.26 -8.26 28.83
CA ARG A 330 -11.36 -7.86 29.71
C ARG A 330 -12.02 -6.56 29.24
N PRO A 331 -13.29 -6.32 29.60
CA PRO A 331 -13.99 -5.10 29.20
C PRO A 331 -13.31 -3.79 29.66
N ASP A 332 -12.71 -3.77 30.85
CA ASP A 332 -12.00 -2.62 31.43
C ASP A 332 -10.75 -2.21 30.63
N GLN A 333 -10.25 -3.10 29.75
CA GLN A 333 -9.09 -2.85 28.90
C GLN A 333 -9.44 -2.19 27.56
N ILE A 334 -10.72 -1.95 27.27
CA ILE A 334 -11.15 -1.25 26.05
C ILE A 334 -11.47 0.20 26.40
N ASP A 335 -10.88 1.15 25.68
CA ASP A 335 -10.99 2.58 25.99
C ASP A 335 -12.20 3.24 25.33
N ALA A 336 -12.51 2.82 24.10
CA ALA A 336 -13.53 3.43 23.27
C ALA A 336 -14.29 2.39 22.43
N VAL A 337 -15.51 2.75 22.01
CA VAL A 337 -16.29 2.00 21.02
C VAL A 337 -16.73 2.93 19.91
N GLU A 338 -16.36 2.58 18.69
CA GLU A 338 -16.99 3.07 17.46
C GLU A 338 -18.26 2.25 17.23
N ALA A 339 -19.39 2.87 17.53
CA ALA A 339 -20.68 2.21 17.58
C ALA A 339 -21.30 1.99 16.20
N HIS A 340 -22.30 1.11 16.16
CA HIS A 340 -23.19 1.04 15.02
C HIS A 340 -23.98 2.36 14.88
N GLY A 341 -24.52 2.93 15.96
CA GLY A 341 -24.89 4.34 16.12
C GLY A 341 -25.64 4.94 14.92
N THR A 342 -26.81 4.43 14.60
CA THR A 342 -27.53 4.83 13.37
C THR A 342 -28.35 6.10 13.52
N GLY A 343 -28.56 6.61 14.74
CA GLY A 343 -29.44 7.75 14.97
C GLY A 343 -30.92 7.33 15.01
N THR A 344 -31.20 6.05 15.26
CA THR A 344 -32.57 5.53 15.27
C THR A 344 -33.16 5.53 16.68
N ARG A 345 -34.42 5.96 16.81
CA ARG A 345 -35.14 6.04 18.10
C ARG A 345 -35.15 4.74 18.90
N LEU A 346 -35.23 3.60 18.20
CA LEU A 346 -35.23 2.28 18.85
C LEU A 346 -33.82 1.69 19.00
N GLY A 347 -32.96 1.85 17.98
CA GLY A 347 -31.66 1.18 17.94
C GLY A 347 -30.64 1.78 18.89
N ASP A 348 -30.57 3.11 18.96
CA ASP A 348 -29.56 3.80 19.77
C ASP A 348 -29.69 3.48 21.28
N PRO A 349 -30.91 3.46 21.88
CA PRO A 349 -31.04 3.05 23.28
C PRO A 349 -30.67 1.58 23.52
N ILE A 350 -31.01 0.68 22.59
CA ILE A 350 -30.69 -0.75 22.71
C ILE A 350 -29.18 -0.97 22.67
N GLU A 351 -28.47 -0.29 21.76
CA GLU A 351 -27.02 -0.38 21.66
C GLU A 351 -26.32 0.22 22.88
N ALA A 352 -26.73 1.42 23.30
CA ALA A 352 -26.15 2.07 24.47
C ALA A 352 -26.30 1.21 25.74
N GLN A 353 -27.49 0.63 25.96
CA GLN A 353 -27.74 -0.28 27.08
C GLN A 353 -26.90 -1.56 26.99
N ALA A 354 -26.74 -2.13 25.79
CA ALA A 354 -25.88 -3.30 25.59
C ALA A 354 -24.42 -3.00 25.93
N LEU A 355 -23.92 -1.82 25.54
CA LEU A 355 -22.56 -1.37 25.86
C LEU A 355 -22.38 -1.02 27.35
N LEU A 356 -23.36 -0.37 27.98
CA LEU A 356 -23.38 -0.14 29.43
C LEU A 356 -23.29 -1.46 30.21
N ALA A 357 -23.98 -2.50 29.73
CA ALA A 357 -24.01 -3.81 30.37
C ALA A 357 -22.81 -4.71 30.01
N ALA A 358 -22.11 -4.47 28.90
CA ALA A 358 -20.94 -5.25 28.48
C ALA A 358 -19.62 -4.62 28.92
N TYR A 359 -19.50 -3.30 28.80
CA TYR A 359 -18.30 -2.53 29.08
C TYR A 359 -18.41 -1.65 30.32
N GLY A 360 -19.56 -1.01 30.53
CA GLY A 360 -19.73 0.08 31.50
C GLY A 360 -19.66 -0.32 32.98
N GLN A 361 -19.51 -1.61 33.29
CA GLN A 361 -19.46 -2.12 34.67
C GLN A 361 -18.02 -2.15 35.20
N ASP A 362 -17.85 -1.92 36.51
CA ASP A 362 -16.57 -2.02 37.23
C ASP A 362 -15.39 -1.24 36.61
N ARG A 363 -15.63 0.01 36.16
CA ARG A 363 -14.61 0.87 35.55
C ARG A 363 -14.27 2.08 36.40
N GLU A 364 -12.99 2.42 36.47
CA GLU A 364 -12.51 3.70 37.02
C GLU A 364 -12.66 4.87 36.04
N GLN A 365 -12.47 4.58 34.75
CA GLN A 365 -12.55 5.57 33.66
C GLN A 365 -13.64 5.15 32.68
N PRO A 366 -14.47 6.09 32.19
CA PRO A 366 -15.55 5.74 31.30
C PRO A 366 -15.04 5.12 30.00
N LEU A 367 -15.87 4.29 29.40
CA LEU A 367 -15.74 3.91 28.00
C LEU A 367 -16.20 5.09 27.14
N TRP A 368 -15.38 5.52 26.19
CA TRP A 368 -15.78 6.55 25.23
C TRP A 368 -16.65 5.97 24.11
N LEU A 369 -17.73 6.65 23.76
CA LEU A 369 -18.68 6.21 22.74
C LEU A 369 -18.81 7.26 21.63
N GLY A 370 -18.81 6.84 20.37
CA GLY A 370 -19.10 7.73 19.24
C GLY A 370 -19.44 6.96 17.97
N SER A 371 -19.80 7.67 16.90
CA SER A 371 -20.01 7.07 15.59
C SER A 371 -19.61 7.98 14.43
N VAL A 372 -18.86 7.43 13.46
CA VAL A 372 -18.49 8.07 12.20
C VAL A 372 -19.71 8.43 11.35
N LYS A 373 -20.84 7.75 11.56
CA LYS A 373 -22.08 8.02 10.82
C LYS A 373 -22.59 9.44 11.04
N SER A 374 -22.26 10.05 12.18
CA SER A 374 -22.58 11.45 12.45
C SER A 374 -21.86 12.41 11.49
N ASN A 375 -20.74 12.02 10.89
CA ASN A 375 -20.01 12.81 9.90
C ASN A 375 -20.39 12.47 8.46
N ILE A 376 -20.47 11.18 8.13
CA ILE A 376 -20.56 10.70 6.73
C ILE A 376 -21.87 9.99 6.38
N GLY A 377 -22.80 9.89 7.33
CA GLY A 377 -24.01 9.07 7.20
C GLY A 377 -23.73 7.57 7.29
N HIS A 378 -24.77 6.76 7.10
CA HIS A 378 -24.68 5.32 7.14
C HIS A 378 -24.25 4.76 5.77
N THR A 379 -22.95 4.45 5.63
CA THR A 379 -22.34 3.90 4.40
C THR A 379 -22.59 2.41 4.16
N GLN A 380 -23.73 1.90 4.68
CA GLN A 380 -24.27 0.57 4.40
C GLN A 380 -23.24 -0.57 4.56
N ALA A 381 -22.96 -1.38 3.54
CA ALA A 381 -22.00 -2.49 3.67
C ALA A 381 -20.57 -2.02 3.97
N ALA A 382 -20.22 -0.78 3.64
CA ALA A 382 -18.94 -0.14 3.95
C ALA A 382 -18.89 0.49 5.37
N ALA A 383 -19.98 0.45 6.14
CA ALA A 383 -20.08 1.15 7.43
C ALA A 383 -19.12 0.61 8.50
N GLY A 384 -18.98 -0.71 8.58
CA GLY A 384 -18.08 -1.36 9.53
C GLY A 384 -16.62 -0.98 9.29
N VAL A 385 -16.16 -1.13 8.05
CA VAL A 385 -14.78 -0.76 7.66
C VAL A 385 -14.53 0.75 7.79
N ALA A 386 -15.52 1.62 7.55
CA ALA A 386 -15.37 3.06 7.82
C ALA A 386 -15.05 3.33 9.31
N GLY A 387 -15.74 2.61 10.21
CA GLY A 387 -15.48 2.67 11.65
C GLY A 387 -14.08 2.14 12.02
N VAL A 388 -13.62 1.06 11.37
CA VAL A 388 -12.26 0.55 11.54
C VAL A 388 -11.24 1.60 11.11
N ILE A 389 -11.34 2.15 9.89
CA ILE A 389 -10.39 3.13 9.36
C ILE A 389 -10.33 4.37 10.27
N LYS A 390 -11.48 4.94 10.68
CA LYS A 390 -11.53 6.06 11.65
C LYS A 390 -10.78 5.69 12.94
N THR A 391 -11.02 4.50 13.47
CA THR A 391 -10.44 4.04 14.73
C THR A 391 -8.92 3.86 14.63
N VAL A 392 -8.43 3.30 13.52
CA VAL A 392 -6.99 3.20 13.24
C VAL A 392 -6.35 4.59 13.19
N MET A 393 -6.97 5.55 12.50
CA MET A 393 -6.47 6.92 12.44
C MET A 393 -6.48 7.60 13.82
N ALA A 394 -7.53 7.40 14.61
CA ALA A 394 -7.61 7.88 16.00
C ALA A 394 -6.48 7.30 16.88
N MET A 395 -6.12 6.03 16.71
CA MET A 395 -4.99 5.42 17.43
C MET A 395 -3.64 6.03 17.04
N ARG A 396 -3.43 6.27 15.73
CA ARG A 396 -2.20 6.89 15.19
C ARG A 396 -2.03 8.32 15.70
N HIS A 397 -3.09 9.11 15.67
CA HIS A 397 -3.05 10.51 16.13
C HIS A 397 -3.24 10.67 17.65
N GLY A 398 -3.68 9.63 18.35
CA GLY A 398 -3.88 9.68 19.80
C GLY A 398 -5.00 10.61 20.23
N VAL A 399 -6.07 10.71 19.43
CA VAL A 399 -7.21 11.59 19.64
C VAL A 399 -8.49 10.83 19.33
N LEU A 400 -9.49 10.92 20.20
CA LEU A 400 -10.85 10.48 19.93
C LEU A 400 -11.66 11.70 19.44
N PRO A 401 -12.11 11.71 18.18
CA PRO A 401 -12.85 12.84 17.63
C PRO A 401 -14.30 12.86 18.14
N ARG A 402 -14.89 14.05 18.14
CA ARG A 402 -16.28 14.32 18.52
C ARG A 402 -17.26 13.54 17.63
N THR A 403 -18.36 13.07 18.22
CA THR A 403 -19.56 12.62 17.51
C THR A 403 -20.52 13.79 17.32
N LEU A 404 -20.98 14.03 16.10
CA LEU A 404 -21.78 15.21 15.77
C LEU A 404 -23.26 15.05 16.18
N HIS A 405 -23.98 16.18 16.21
CA HIS A 405 -25.43 16.28 16.42
C HIS A 405 -25.95 15.81 17.79
N VAL A 406 -25.09 15.83 18.81
CA VAL A 406 -25.46 15.57 20.20
C VAL A 406 -25.53 16.88 20.96
N ASP A 407 -26.72 17.48 21.01
CA ASP A 407 -27.00 18.61 21.91
C ASP A 407 -27.29 18.10 23.33
N VAL A 408 -28.15 17.09 23.42
CA VAL A 408 -28.50 16.38 24.65
C VAL A 408 -28.45 14.87 24.36
N PRO A 409 -27.72 14.05 25.14
CA PRO A 409 -27.78 12.60 25.01
C PRO A 409 -29.21 12.08 25.21
N THR A 410 -29.59 11.01 24.52
CA THR A 410 -30.97 10.48 24.58
C THR A 410 -31.42 10.16 26.00
N THR A 411 -32.64 10.59 26.33
CA THR A 411 -33.28 10.38 27.64
C THR A 411 -33.85 8.97 27.81
N GLU A 412 -33.93 8.19 26.74
CA GLU A 412 -34.37 6.78 26.73
C GLU A 412 -33.29 5.82 27.27
N VAL A 413 -32.12 6.34 27.62
CA VAL A 413 -30.98 5.58 28.19
C VAL A 413 -30.66 6.12 29.57
N ASP A 414 -30.62 5.23 30.56
CA ASP A 414 -30.05 5.54 31.86
C ASP A 414 -28.51 5.50 31.81
N TRP A 415 -27.90 6.61 31.39
CA TRP A 415 -26.44 6.77 31.34
C TRP A 415 -25.77 6.67 32.71
N SER A 416 -26.51 6.76 33.81
CA SER A 416 -25.96 6.62 35.17
C SER A 416 -25.78 5.17 35.62
N SER A 417 -26.34 4.21 34.86
CA SER A 417 -26.26 2.76 35.14
C SER A 417 -24.88 2.12 34.91
N GLY A 418 -23.94 2.86 34.32
CA GLY A 418 -22.57 2.41 34.07
C GLY A 418 -21.67 3.53 33.57
N ALA A 419 -20.36 3.29 33.54
CA ALA A 419 -19.36 4.26 33.14
C ALA A 419 -19.14 4.25 31.61
N VAL A 420 -20.09 4.82 30.86
CA VAL A 420 -19.99 5.09 29.43
C VAL A 420 -20.21 6.59 29.19
N SER A 421 -19.34 7.22 28.40
CA SER A 421 -19.40 8.66 28.10
C SER A 421 -19.39 8.90 26.60
N LEU A 422 -20.39 9.62 26.11
CA LEU A 422 -20.53 10.00 24.72
C LEU A 422 -19.52 11.11 24.36
N LEU A 423 -18.84 10.97 23.23
CA LEU A 423 -17.82 11.90 22.72
C LEU A 423 -18.45 13.20 22.20
N THR A 424 -19.02 14.00 23.11
CA THR A 424 -19.65 15.30 22.79
C THR A 424 -18.63 16.40 22.48
N GLU A 425 -17.36 16.15 22.77
CA GLU A 425 -16.19 16.94 22.38
C GLU A 425 -15.03 16.00 21.98
N SER A 426 -14.02 16.54 21.31
CA SER A 426 -12.80 15.77 21.02
C SER A 426 -11.95 15.63 22.28
N VAL A 427 -11.45 14.42 22.54
CA VAL A 427 -10.61 14.14 23.73
C VAL A 427 -9.28 13.53 23.32
N ALA A 428 -8.22 13.88 24.04
CA ALA A 428 -6.94 13.20 23.91
C ALA A 428 -7.10 11.73 24.32
N TRP A 429 -6.45 10.82 23.59
CA TRP A 429 -6.46 9.39 23.88
C TRP A 429 -5.09 8.98 24.46
N PRO A 430 -4.90 9.03 25.79
CA PRO A 430 -3.64 8.60 26.39
C PRO A 430 -3.47 7.08 26.28
N ARG A 431 -2.22 6.60 26.27
CA ARG A 431 -1.92 5.17 26.33
C ARG A 431 -2.13 4.68 27.77
N ARG A 432 -3.14 3.84 28.02
CA ARG A 432 -3.32 3.14 29.30
C ARG A 432 -2.54 1.83 29.26
N ASP A 433 -1.77 1.50 30.30
CA ASP A 433 -0.89 0.33 30.34
C ASP A 433 0.01 0.15 29.10
N GLY A 434 0.32 1.27 28.42
CA GLY A 434 1.13 1.28 27.19
C GLY A 434 0.40 1.05 25.87
N THR A 435 -0.93 0.85 25.83
CA THR A 435 -1.63 0.50 24.57
C THR A 435 -3.05 1.07 24.48
N ARG A 436 -3.43 1.65 23.34
CA ARG A 436 -4.81 2.07 23.04
C ARG A 436 -5.62 0.92 22.45
N ARG A 437 -6.86 0.72 22.93
CA ARG A 437 -7.76 -0.33 22.42
C ARG A 437 -9.17 0.17 22.22
N ALA A 438 -9.82 -0.24 21.14
CA ALA A 438 -11.20 0.12 20.85
C ALA A 438 -11.99 -1.03 20.23
N GLY A 439 -13.29 -1.06 20.52
CA GLY A 439 -14.25 -1.92 19.82
C GLY A 439 -14.87 -1.20 18.63
N VAL A 440 -15.22 -1.95 17.58
CA VAL A 440 -16.00 -1.45 16.43
C VAL A 440 -17.21 -2.37 16.25
N SER A 441 -18.41 -1.81 16.30
CA SER A 441 -19.68 -2.55 16.18
C SER A 441 -20.35 -2.29 14.83
N SER A 442 -20.93 -3.34 14.24
CA SER A 442 -21.89 -3.17 13.15
C SER A 442 -23.00 -4.23 13.21
N PHE A 443 -24.25 -3.78 13.13
CA PHE A 443 -25.44 -4.63 13.30
C PHE A 443 -26.28 -4.56 12.03
N GLY A 444 -26.41 -5.69 11.34
CA GLY A 444 -27.19 -5.79 10.11
C GLY A 444 -28.68 -5.75 10.42
N PHE A 445 -29.48 -5.07 9.60
CA PHE A 445 -30.95 -5.07 9.75
C PHE A 445 -31.58 -6.46 9.53
N SER A 446 -30.82 -7.44 9.05
CA SER A 446 -31.20 -8.85 8.99
C SER A 446 -30.93 -9.63 10.30
N GLY A 447 -30.46 -8.96 11.35
CA GLY A 447 -30.16 -9.51 12.67
C GLY A 447 -28.73 -10.02 12.85
N THR A 448 -27.89 -10.01 11.81
CA THR A 448 -26.48 -10.45 11.93
C THR A 448 -25.63 -9.34 12.56
N ASN A 449 -25.05 -9.61 13.73
CA ASN A 449 -24.21 -8.67 14.47
C ASN A 449 -22.74 -9.03 14.33
N ALA A 450 -21.87 -8.02 14.25
CA ALA A 450 -20.42 -8.19 14.29
C ALA A 450 -19.78 -7.18 15.25
N HIS A 451 -18.76 -7.63 15.98
CA HIS A 451 -17.94 -6.78 16.83
C HIS A 451 -16.46 -7.14 16.68
N VAL A 452 -15.61 -6.13 16.53
CA VAL A 452 -14.16 -6.27 16.30
C VAL A 452 -13.39 -5.48 17.35
N ILE A 453 -12.35 -6.06 17.92
CA ILE A 453 -11.44 -5.40 18.86
C ILE A 453 -10.14 -5.03 18.13
N LEU A 454 -9.85 -3.73 18.12
CA LEU A 454 -8.62 -3.15 17.58
C LEU A 454 -7.67 -2.75 18.71
N GLU A 455 -6.38 -2.86 18.42
CA GLU A 455 -5.29 -2.51 19.32
C GLU A 455 -4.21 -1.71 18.58
N GLN A 456 -3.67 -0.69 19.24
CA GLN A 456 -2.51 0.04 18.76
C GLN A 456 -1.32 -0.92 18.62
N PRO A 457 -0.56 -0.88 17.49
CA PRO A 457 0.63 -1.70 17.36
C PRO A 457 1.62 -1.38 18.48
N ALA A 458 2.38 -2.38 18.93
CA ALA A 458 3.54 -2.11 19.75
C ALA A 458 4.45 -1.12 19.00
N THR A 459 4.90 -0.07 19.67
CA THR A 459 5.91 0.82 19.08
C THR A 459 7.10 -0.04 18.69
N ALA A 460 7.38 -0.11 17.39
CA ALA A 460 8.68 -0.57 16.94
C ALA A 460 9.71 0.36 17.61
N ASP A 461 10.78 -0.21 18.17
CA ASP A 461 11.96 0.60 18.44
C ASP A 461 12.28 1.32 17.13
N GLU A 462 12.38 2.65 17.15
CA GLU A 462 12.85 3.38 15.97
C GLU A 462 14.11 2.66 15.52
N PRO A 463 14.19 2.22 14.24
CA PRO A 463 15.43 1.67 13.73
C PRO A 463 16.49 2.71 14.09
N ALA A 464 17.47 2.32 14.90
CA ALA A 464 18.57 3.21 15.25
C ALA A 464 18.99 3.87 13.96
N GLU A 465 18.94 5.21 13.89
CA GLU A 465 19.31 5.95 12.68
C GLU A 465 20.60 5.32 12.19
N ASN A 466 20.48 4.50 11.15
CA ASN A 466 21.65 3.98 10.51
C ASN A 466 22.23 5.25 9.94
N ALA A 467 23.32 5.72 10.55
CA ALA A 467 24.24 6.67 9.95
C ALA A 467 24.89 5.99 8.73
N GLY A 468 24.04 5.52 7.81
CA GLY A 468 24.40 4.95 6.54
C GLY A 468 24.86 6.10 5.67
N SER A 469 25.98 5.88 4.99
CA SER A 469 26.61 6.80 4.05
C SER A 469 25.58 7.68 3.33
N SER A 470 25.71 9.00 3.47
CA SER A 470 24.93 9.94 2.65
C SER A 470 25.24 9.66 1.19
N LEU A 471 24.28 9.07 0.46
CA LEU A 471 24.41 8.89 -0.98
C LEU A 471 24.42 10.29 -1.63
N PRO A 472 25.38 10.58 -2.53
CA PRO A 472 25.49 11.90 -3.14
C PRO A 472 24.29 12.22 -4.05
N VAL A 473 23.63 11.20 -4.58
CA VAL A 473 22.43 11.28 -5.42
C VAL A 473 21.52 10.09 -5.11
N ILE A 474 20.23 10.36 -4.95
CA ILE A 474 19.17 9.39 -4.68
C ILE A 474 18.20 9.40 -5.88
N PRO A 475 18.05 8.30 -6.62
CA PRO A 475 17.11 8.23 -7.73
C PRO A 475 15.68 8.08 -7.20
N TRP A 476 14.80 9.01 -7.54
CA TRP A 476 13.36 8.84 -7.37
C TRP A 476 12.78 8.35 -8.70
N VAL A 477 12.39 7.08 -8.73
CA VAL A 477 11.91 6.40 -9.93
C VAL A 477 10.39 6.46 -9.97
N LEU A 478 9.84 7.20 -10.92
CA LEU A 478 8.40 7.33 -11.11
C LEU A 478 7.99 6.57 -12.38
N SER A 479 6.82 5.95 -12.34
CA SER A 479 6.23 5.38 -13.54
C SER A 479 4.70 5.46 -13.51
N ALA A 480 4.09 5.53 -14.70
CA ALA A 480 2.65 5.51 -14.89
C ALA A 480 2.28 4.90 -16.26
N ARG A 481 0.98 4.67 -16.48
CA ARG A 481 0.43 4.17 -17.75
C ARG A 481 0.42 5.21 -18.87
N ASP A 482 0.44 6.48 -18.52
CA ASP A 482 0.51 7.59 -19.46
C ASP A 482 1.28 8.78 -18.88
N GLU A 483 1.54 9.78 -19.72
CA GLU A 483 2.28 10.98 -19.34
C GLU A 483 1.52 11.89 -18.36
N HIS A 484 0.19 11.91 -18.40
CA HIS A 484 -0.61 12.75 -17.51
C HIS A 484 -0.60 12.19 -16.09
N ALA A 485 -0.84 10.89 -15.93
CA ALA A 485 -0.74 10.19 -14.67
C ALA A 485 0.67 10.31 -14.04
N LEU A 486 1.72 10.31 -14.87
CA LEU A 486 3.10 10.54 -14.40
C LEU A 486 3.28 11.94 -13.80
N ARG A 487 2.64 12.97 -14.39
CA ARG A 487 2.66 14.36 -13.88
C ARG A 487 1.83 14.52 -12.61
N ASP A 488 0.69 13.83 -12.53
CA ASP A 488 -0.15 13.82 -11.34
C ASP A 488 0.57 13.15 -10.16
N LEU A 489 1.26 12.04 -10.42
CA LEU A 489 2.13 11.39 -9.44
C LEU A 489 3.24 12.34 -8.95
N ALA A 490 3.89 13.07 -9.87
CA ALA A 490 4.90 14.05 -9.51
C ALA A 490 4.34 15.19 -8.62
N THR A 491 3.11 15.63 -8.92
CA THR A 491 2.39 16.63 -8.11
C THR A 491 2.09 16.09 -6.70
N GLY A 492 1.63 14.84 -6.62
CA GLY A 492 1.36 14.15 -5.34
C GLY A 492 2.62 14.05 -4.48
N LEU A 493 3.73 13.58 -5.04
CA LEU A 493 5.01 13.45 -4.34
C LEU A 493 5.57 14.80 -3.87
N GLY A 494 5.33 15.89 -4.61
CA GLY A 494 5.70 17.23 -4.17
C GLY A 494 5.09 17.61 -2.82
N LYS A 495 3.89 17.10 -2.49
CA LYS A 495 3.27 17.30 -1.17
C LYS A 495 3.98 16.48 -0.10
N THR A 496 4.29 15.22 -0.38
CA THR A 496 5.05 14.34 0.53
C THR A 496 6.40 14.94 0.90
N VAL A 497 7.10 15.56 -0.07
CA VAL A 497 8.33 16.30 0.16
C VAL A 497 8.09 17.51 1.08
N ALA A 498 7.04 18.29 0.82
CA ALA A 498 6.69 19.46 1.63
C ALA A 498 6.29 19.09 3.08
N ASP A 499 5.74 17.90 3.29
CA ASP A 499 5.40 17.34 4.60
C ASP A 499 6.63 16.82 5.38
N GLY A 500 7.84 16.94 4.82
CA GLY A 500 9.11 16.66 5.50
C GLY A 500 9.66 15.25 5.31
N ALA A 501 9.19 14.50 4.31
CA ALA A 501 9.72 13.17 4.03
C ALA A 501 11.20 13.21 3.59
N SER A 502 11.97 12.22 4.05
CA SER A 502 13.38 12.04 3.68
C SER A 502 13.51 11.67 2.20
N ALA A 503 14.49 12.26 1.52
CA ALA A 503 14.81 11.92 0.14
C ALA A 503 15.15 10.43 -0.04
N LEU A 504 15.80 9.83 0.97
CA LEU A 504 16.15 8.40 0.95
C LEU A 504 14.90 7.53 1.03
N ASP A 505 13.99 7.84 1.95
CA ASP A 505 12.76 7.06 2.14
C ASP A 505 11.84 7.15 0.91
N ILE A 506 11.78 8.34 0.28
CA ILE A 506 11.06 8.52 -0.99
C ILE A 506 11.67 7.64 -2.08
N GLY A 507 12.99 7.73 -2.30
CA GLY A 507 13.68 6.97 -3.34
C GLY A 507 13.56 5.46 -3.13
N TYR A 508 13.77 5.00 -1.90
CA TYR A 508 13.63 3.60 -1.53
C TYR A 508 12.21 3.09 -1.78
N THR A 509 11.19 3.79 -1.29
CA THR A 509 9.77 3.38 -1.44
C THR A 509 9.36 3.34 -2.91
N LEU A 510 9.77 4.34 -3.70
CA LEU A 510 9.46 4.38 -5.14
C LEU A 510 10.10 3.20 -5.90
N ALA A 511 11.30 2.77 -5.49
CA ALA A 511 12.01 1.70 -6.17
C ALA A 511 11.52 0.28 -5.78
N THR A 512 11.01 0.09 -4.55
CA THR A 512 10.73 -1.25 -4.00
C THR A 512 9.25 -1.55 -3.80
N ALA A 513 8.40 -0.52 -3.68
CA ALA A 513 7.02 -0.66 -3.26
C ALA A 513 6.00 -0.15 -4.30
N ARG A 514 6.42 0.07 -5.56
CA ARG A 514 5.58 0.56 -6.65
C ARG A 514 5.77 -0.27 -7.90
N ALA A 515 4.69 -0.45 -8.64
CA ALA A 515 4.73 -1.10 -9.94
C ALA A 515 5.54 -0.25 -10.94
N ALA A 516 6.29 -0.92 -11.83
CA ALA A 516 7.08 -0.27 -12.87
C ALA A 516 6.33 -0.28 -14.22
N PHE A 517 5.69 0.83 -14.55
CA PHE A 517 4.96 1.04 -15.80
C PHE A 517 5.83 1.59 -16.94
N GLU A 518 5.23 1.74 -18.11
CA GLU A 518 5.88 2.09 -19.38
C GLU A 518 6.33 3.56 -19.46
N HIS A 519 5.55 4.53 -18.98
CA HIS A 519 5.95 5.93 -18.96
C HIS A 519 6.75 6.20 -17.69
N ARG A 520 8.05 6.50 -17.81
CA ARG A 520 8.97 6.60 -16.67
C ARG A 520 9.63 7.98 -16.58
N ALA A 521 9.85 8.42 -15.36
CA ALA A 521 10.75 9.53 -15.05
C ALA A 521 11.68 9.14 -13.90
N VAL A 522 12.93 9.60 -13.95
CA VAL A 522 13.87 9.50 -12.84
C VAL A 522 14.27 10.90 -12.43
N VAL A 523 13.98 11.26 -11.18
CA VAL A 523 14.48 12.49 -10.55
C VAL A 523 15.75 12.15 -9.79
N LEU A 524 16.85 12.80 -10.14
CA LEU A 524 18.16 12.65 -9.49
C LEU A 524 18.26 13.62 -8.32
N ALA A 525 17.71 13.25 -7.16
CA ALA A 525 17.64 14.12 -5.99
C ALA A 525 18.91 14.02 -5.14
N ARG A 526 19.59 15.14 -4.86
CA ARG A 526 20.67 15.17 -3.85
C ARG A 526 20.13 15.36 -2.44
N ASP A 527 19.01 16.05 -2.35
CA ASP A 527 18.23 16.26 -1.14
C ASP A 527 16.75 16.43 -1.49
N SER A 528 15.91 16.54 -0.46
CA SER A 528 14.46 16.70 -0.63
C SER A 528 14.09 18.01 -1.34
N GLU A 529 14.89 19.07 -1.22
CA GLU A 529 14.58 20.37 -1.83
C GLU A 529 14.83 20.36 -3.35
N GLU A 530 16.01 19.93 -3.80
CA GLU A 530 16.35 19.79 -5.22
C GLU A 530 15.40 18.78 -5.89
N GLY A 531 15.09 17.68 -5.20
CA GLY A 531 14.10 16.71 -5.67
C GLY A 531 12.70 17.31 -5.82
N GLY A 532 12.25 18.12 -4.85
CA GLY A 532 10.96 18.81 -4.91
C GLY A 532 10.85 19.79 -6.08
N GLN A 533 11.92 20.55 -6.35
CA GLN A 533 11.97 21.46 -7.51
C GLN A 533 11.90 20.69 -8.83
N ALA A 534 12.62 19.58 -8.94
CA ALA A 534 12.61 18.71 -10.11
C ALA A 534 11.24 18.04 -10.34
N LEU A 535 10.57 17.57 -9.27
CA LEU A 535 9.20 17.05 -9.35
C LEU A 535 8.22 18.14 -9.82
N ALA A 536 8.36 19.37 -9.35
CA ALA A 536 7.51 20.48 -9.78
C ALA A 536 7.68 20.79 -11.28
N ALA A 537 8.91 20.72 -11.80
CA ALA A 537 9.16 20.85 -13.24
C ALA A 537 8.55 19.68 -14.03
N LEU A 538 8.73 18.44 -13.58
CA LEU A 538 8.12 17.26 -14.18
C LEU A 538 6.59 17.36 -14.23
N ALA A 539 5.97 17.78 -13.13
CA ALA A 539 4.51 17.98 -13.04
C ALA A 539 3.98 18.99 -14.08
N ARG A 540 4.75 20.04 -14.39
CA ARG A 540 4.40 21.03 -15.42
C ARG A 540 4.76 20.58 -16.86
N GLY A 541 5.43 19.44 -17.02
CA GLY A 541 5.95 18.99 -18.30
C GLY A 541 7.14 19.83 -18.80
N GLU A 542 7.89 20.44 -17.88
CA GLU A 542 9.05 21.27 -18.18
C GLU A 542 10.35 20.46 -18.12
N ALA A 543 11.34 20.82 -18.95
CA ALA A 543 12.66 20.21 -18.89
C ALA A 543 13.41 20.66 -17.63
N HIS A 544 14.10 19.73 -16.97
CA HIS A 544 14.92 20.00 -15.79
C HIS A 544 16.18 19.13 -15.83
N PRO A 545 17.38 19.65 -15.50
CA PRO A 545 18.64 18.91 -15.63
C PRO A 545 18.72 17.66 -14.73
N ALA A 546 17.98 17.64 -13.62
CA ALA A 546 17.89 16.49 -12.72
C ALA A 546 16.77 15.50 -13.09
N VAL A 547 16.07 15.68 -14.22
CA VAL A 547 14.95 14.82 -14.62
C VAL A 547 15.26 14.14 -15.94
N VAL A 548 15.18 12.81 -15.94
CA VAL A 548 15.28 11.98 -17.14
C VAL A 548 13.94 11.31 -17.38
N THR A 549 13.30 11.58 -18.52
CA THR A 549 12.03 10.94 -18.91
C THR A 549 12.23 9.98 -20.07
N GLY A 550 11.47 8.90 -20.11
CA GLY A 550 11.49 7.96 -21.21
C GLY A 550 10.30 7.01 -21.19
N ARG A 551 10.15 6.24 -22.27
CA ARG A 551 9.17 5.15 -22.35
C ARG A 551 9.91 3.83 -22.42
N ALA A 552 9.64 2.93 -21.48
CA ALA A 552 10.21 1.59 -21.47
C ALA A 552 9.56 0.71 -22.55
N SER A 553 10.35 -0.21 -23.10
CA SER A 553 9.89 -1.29 -23.99
C SER A 553 10.45 -2.63 -23.49
N ASP A 554 9.70 -3.71 -23.70
CA ASP A 554 10.05 -5.05 -23.21
C ASP A 554 11.17 -5.73 -24.02
N GLU A 555 11.65 -5.10 -25.10
CA GLU A 555 12.59 -5.70 -26.07
C GLU A 555 14.02 -5.10 -26.00
N ALA A 556 14.51 -4.72 -24.83
CA ALA A 556 15.83 -4.09 -24.72
C ALA A 556 16.97 -5.10 -24.43
N ASN A 557 17.79 -5.40 -25.45
CA ASN A 557 19.06 -6.12 -25.26
C ASN A 557 20.17 -5.16 -24.79
N LEU A 558 20.56 -5.24 -23.53
CA LEU A 558 21.67 -4.47 -22.98
C LEU A 558 23.02 -4.93 -23.56
N THR A 559 23.76 -4.00 -24.17
CA THR A 559 25.16 -4.18 -24.61
C THR A 559 26.08 -3.29 -23.80
N MET A 560 27.12 -3.84 -23.18
CA MET A 560 28.14 -3.05 -22.49
C MET A 560 29.38 -2.89 -23.37
N VAL A 561 29.83 -1.64 -23.55
CA VAL A 561 30.96 -1.28 -24.42
C VAL A 561 32.11 -0.77 -23.56
N PHE A 562 33.25 -1.47 -23.59
CA PHE A 562 34.47 -1.10 -22.88
C PHE A 562 35.35 -0.20 -23.75
N SER A 563 35.62 1.02 -23.28
CA SER A 563 36.38 2.03 -24.03
C SER A 563 37.86 1.69 -24.22
N GLY A 564 38.47 2.32 -25.23
CA GLY A 564 39.92 2.29 -25.44
C GLY A 564 40.68 3.30 -24.58
N GLN A 565 41.95 3.53 -24.93
CA GLN A 565 42.77 4.58 -24.32
C GLN A 565 42.34 5.98 -24.81
N GLY A 566 42.33 6.98 -23.93
CA GLY A 566 42.01 8.37 -24.27
C GLY A 566 41.13 9.10 -23.26
N ASN A 567 40.39 8.36 -22.42
CA ASN A 567 39.45 8.93 -21.45
C ASN A 567 39.98 8.97 -20.01
N GLN A 568 41.23 8.56 -19.78
CA GLN A 568 41.84 8.55 -18.45
C GLN A 568 41.98 9.97 -17.90
N ARG A 569 41.71 10.12 -16.60
CA ARG A 569 41.93 11.38 -15.86
C ARG A 569 42.38 11.07 -14.43
N PRO A 570 43.24 11.91 -13.82
CA PRO A 570 43.51 11.81 -12.39
C PRO A 570 42.21 11.81 -11.57
N GLY A 571 42.15 10.97 -10.55
CA GLY A 571 40.97 10.84 -9.69
C GLY A 571 39.78 10.11 -10.31
N MET A 572 39.91 9.48 -11.48
CA MET A 572 38.79 8.73 -12.07
C MET A 572 38.31 7.62 -11.12
N GLY A 573 36.98 7.54 -10.91
CA GLY A 573 36.37 6.56 -10.01
C GLY A 573 36.54 6.82 -8.50
N ARG A 574 37.16 7.95 -8.08
CA ARG A 574 37.40 8.21 -6.66
C ARG A 574 36.11 8.32 -5.83
N GLU A 575 35.13 9.07 -6.31
CA GLU A 575 33.83 9.19 -5.63
C GLU A 575 33.12 7.84 -5.53
N LEU A 576 33.26 6.98 -6.55
CA LEU A 576 32.68 5.63 -6.53
C LEU A 576 33.39 4.74 -5.50
N TYR A 577 34.72 4.84 -5.40
CA TYR A 577 35.53 4.16 -4.40
C TYR A 577 35.12 4.54 -2.98
N ASP A 578 34.96 5.84 -2.73
CA ASP A 578 34.60 6.35 -1.40
C ASP A 578 33.14 6.04 -1.03
N THR A 579 32.25 5.84 -2.02
CA THR A 579 30.80 5.65 -1.81
C THR A 579 30.35 4.18 -1.82
N TYR A 580 30.91 3.34 -2.70
CA TYR A 580 30.40 2.00 -2.97
C TYR A 580 31.43 0.91 -2.66
N PRO A 581 31.27 0.16 -1.55
CA PRO A 581 32.19 -0.92 -1.19
C PRO A 581 32.40 -1.96 -2.30
N ALA A 582 31.35 -2.34 -3.02
CA ALA A 582 31.46 -3.28 -4.14
C ALA A 582 32.38 -2.78 -5.28
N TYR A 583 32.39 -1.47 -5.53
CA TYR A 583 33.33 -0.87 -6.48
C TYR A 583 34.75 -0.85 -5.89
N ALA A 584 34.91 -0.42 -4.63
CA ALA A 584 36.21 -0.35 -3.96
C ALA A 584 36.91 -1.72 -3.91
N ASP A 585 36.20 -2.75 -3.47
CA ASP A 585 36.70 -4.13 -3.40
C ASP A 585 37.13 -4.63 -4.79
N ALA A 586 36.33 -4.38 -5.82
CA ALA A 586 36.63 -4.80 -7.19
C ALA A 586 37.83 -4.02 -7.77
N PHE A 587 37.93 -2.73 -7.48
CA PHE A 587 39.03 -1.89 -7.90
C PHE A 587 40.35 -2.29 -7.23
N ASP A 588 40.33 -2.53 -5.92
CA ASP A 588 41.51 -2.97 -5.16
C ASP A 588 41.95 -4.37 -5.59
N THR A 589 41.00 -5.26 -5.86
CA THR A 589 41.30 -6.59 -6.42
C THR A 589 41.96 -6.50 -7.80
N ALA A 590 41.49 -5.61 -8.67
CA ALA A 590 42.10 -5.37 -9.97
C ALA A 590 43.50 -4.75 -9.84
N CYS A 591 43.68 -3.75 -8.96
CA CYS A 591 44.99 -3.15 -8.70
C CYS A 591 45.99 -4.17 -8.15
N ALA A 592 45.59 -4.99 -7.17
CA ALA A 592 46.44 -6.04 -6.61
C ALA A 592 46.92 -7.08 -7.64
N ALA A 593 46.13 -7.33 -8.69
CA ALA A 593 46.52 -8.19 -9.79
C ALA A 593 47.50 -7.51 -10.78
N LEU A 594 47.43 -6.18 -10.92
CA LEU A 594 48.24 -5.39 -11.86
C LEU A 594 49.57 -4.92 -11.25
N ASP A 595 49.57 -4.54 -9.98
CA ASP A 595 50.71 -3.97 -9.27
C ASP A 595 52.00 -4.81 -9.34
N PRO A 596 51.97 -6.17 -9.32
CA PRO A 596 53.18 -6.98 -9.50
C PRO A 596 53.91 -6.76 -10.84
N HIS A 597 53.24 -6.15 -11.83
CA HIS A 597 53.77 -5.91 -13.16
C HIS A 597 54.12 -4.42 -13.40
N LEU A 598 54.03 -3.56 -12.38
CA LEU A 598 54.22 -2.11 -12.48
C LEU A 598 55.28 -1.61 -11.50
N ASP A 599 56.01 -0.54 -11.88
CA ASP A 599 57.03 0.07 -11.00
C ASP A 599 56.44 0.88 -9.84
N HIS A 600 55.19 1.34 -9.99
CA HIS A 600 54.47 2.12 -9.00
C HIS A 600 53.07 1.52 -8.79
N PRO A 601 52.56 1.49 -7.55
CA PRO A 601 51.21 1.01 -7.27
C PRO A 601 50.17 1.81 -8.06
N LEU A 602 49.23 1.11 -8.69
CA LEU A 602 48.25 1.70 -9.59
C LEU A 602 47.33 2.68 -8.84
N HIS A 603 47.02 2.39 -7.57
CA HIS A 603 46.27 3.29 -6.71
C HIS A 603 46.92 4.67 -6.59
N ASP A 604 48.25 4.74 -6.43
CA ASP A 604 48.98 6.02 -6.31
C ASP A 604 49.01 6.81 -7.62
N ILE A 605 48.92 6.11 -8.75
CA ILE A 605 48.85 6.71 -10.08
C ILE A 605 47.46 7.26 -10.36
N ILE A 606 46.39 6.58 -9.93
CA ILE A 606 45.02 7.02 -10.23
C ILE A 606 44.54 8.04 -9.21
N HIS A 607 44.76 7.81 -7.92
CA HIS A 607 44.18 8.60 -6.81
C HIS A 607 45.21 9.28 -5.90
N GLY A 608 46.50 8.97 -6.05
CA GLY A 608 47.56 9.42 -5.14
C GLY A 608 48.48 10.49 -5.70
N THR A 609 49.76 10.40 -5.32
CA THR A 609 50.80 11.41 -5.59
C THR A 609 51.47 11.26 -6.96
N HIS A 610 51.30 10.13 -7.63
CA HIS A 610 51.96 9.81 -8.90
C HIS A 610 51.06 10.04 -10.14
N THR A 611 50.01 10.85 -10.01
CA THR A 611 49.02 11.10 -11.07
C THR A 611 49.58 11.67 -12.38
N HIS A 612 50.74 12.33 -12.33
CA HIS A 612 51.46 12.79 -13.52
C HIS A 612 51.93 11.64 -14.43
N LEU A 613 52.07 10.42 -13.90
CA LEU A 613 52.44 9.22 -14.66
C LEU A 613 51.27 8.63 -15.46
N LEU A 614 50.02 8.99 -15.14
CA LEU A 614 48.81 8.42 -15.76
C LEU A 614 48.73 8.61 -17.28
N ASN A 615 49.48 9.57 -17.84
CA ASN A 615 49.54 9.80 -19.29
C ASN A 615 50.59 8.93 -20.01
N GLN A 616 51.38 8.15 -19.28
CA GLN A 616 52.28 7.17 -19.87
C GLN A 616 51.50 5.88 -20.14
N THR A 617 51.53 5.40 -21.39
CA THR A 617 50.79 4.22 -21.85
C THR A 617 50.96 3.02 -20.93
N GLN A 618 52.16 2.81 -20.37
CA GLN A 618 52.45 1.72 -19.43
C GLN A 618 51.56 1.71 -18.18
N TYR A 619 51.05 2.87 -17.75
CA TYR A 619 50.12 2.99 -16.63
C TYR A 619 48.69 3.28 -17.08
N THR A 620 48.50 3.96 -18.23
CA THR A 620 47.17 4.28 -18.77
C THR A 620 46.32 3.03 -19.01
N GLN A 621 46.87 2.01 -19.69
CA GLN A 621 46.06 0.84 -20.06
C GLN A 621 45.67 -0.01 -18.84
N PRO A 622 46.58 -0.35 -17.91
CA PRO A 622 46.22 -0.98 -16.64
C PRO A 622 45.17 -0.19 -15.85
N ALA A 623 45.32 1.15 -15.80
CA ALA A 623 44.40 2.00 -15.06
C ALA A 623 42.97 1.97 -15.63
N ILE A 624 42.83 2.01 -16.96
CA ILE A 624 41.53 1.91 -17.62
C ILE A 624 40.91 0.52 -17.40
N PHE A 625 41.71 -0.55 -17.50
CA PHE A 625 41.24 -1.92 -17.23
C PHE A 625 40.72 -2.07 -15.80
N ALA A 626 41.45 -1.57 -14.80
CA ALA A 626 41.03 -1.61 -13.39
C ALA A 626 39.71 -0.85 -13.17
N LEU A 627 39.61 0.38 -13.69
CA LEU A 627 38.38 1.19 -13.63
C LEU A 627 37.19 0.47 -14.28
N GLN A 628 37.36 -0.03 -15.50
CA GLN A 628 36.27 -0.69 -16.24
C GLN A 628 35.82 -1.99 -15.57
N THR A 629 36.76 -2.76 -15.01
CA THR A 629 36.45 -3.97 -14.24
C THR A 629 35.64 -3.62 -12.99
N ALA A 630 36.07 -2.61 -12.23
CA ALA A 630 35.36 -2.16 -11.04
C ALA A 630 33.95 -1.61 -11.36
N LEU A 631 33.81 -0.84 -12.45
CA LEU A 631 32.51 -0.36 -12.93
C LEU A 631 31.58 -1.53 -13.29
N TYR A 632 32.06 -2.52 -14.04
CA TYR A 632 31.26 -3.70 -14.35
C TYR A 632 30.78 -4.41 -13.08
N ARG A 633 31.67 -4.65 -12.10
CA ARG A 633 31.31 -5.31 -10.85
C ARG A 633 30.31 -4.51 -10.02
N LEU A 634 30.36 -3.18 -10.08
CA LEU A 634 29.33 -2.34 -9.46
C LEU A 634 27.96 -2.52 -10.13
N TYR A 635 27.89 -2.53 -11.46
CA TYR A 635 26.64 -2.81 -12.18
C TYR A 635 26.09 -4.21 -11.89
N GLU A 636 26.98 -5.21 -11.86
CA GLU A 636 26.63 -6.59 -11.51
C GLU A 636 26.10 -6.69 -10.06
N HIS A 637 26.69 -5.96 -9.13
CA HIS A 637 26.21 -5.86 -7.75
C HIS A 637 24.78 -5.29 -7.67
N TRP A 638 24.40 -4.38 -8.57
CA TRP A 638 23.02 -3.89 -8.70
C TRP A 638 22.10 -4.81 -9.49
N GLY A 639 22.56 -6.00 -9.88
CA GLY A 639 21.78 -6.97 -10.65
C GLY A 639 21.68 -6.67 -12.15
N ILE A 640 22.52 -5.77 -12.67
CA ILE A 640 22.55 -5.43 -14.11
C ILE A 640 23.55 -6.33 -14.81
N THR A 641 23.04 -7.27 -15.62
CA THR A 641 23.85 -8.19 -16.43
C THR A 641 23.63 -7.92 -17.91
N PRO A 642 24.67 -7.57 -18.69
CA PRO A 642 24.53 -7.33 -20.12
C PRO A 642 24.32 -8.63 -20.91
N HIS A 643 23.55 -8.56 -22.00
CA HIS A 643 23.36 -9.68 -22.92
C HIS A 643 24.59 -9.89 -23.80
N THR A 644 25.24 -8.79 -24.18
CA THR A 644 26.48 -8.81 -24.94
C THR A 644 27.47 -7.80 -24.37
N VAL A 645 28.76 -8.09 -24.54
CA VAL A 645 29.83 -7.14 -24.24
C VAL A 645 30.73 -7.00 -25.45
N THR A 646 31.32 -5.83 -25.61
CA THR A 646 32.33 -5.57 -26.63
C THR A 646 33.32 -4.54 -26.10
N GLY A 647 34.47 -4.39 -26.75
CA GLY A 647 35.48 -3.45 -26.32
C GLY A 647 36.22 -2.84 -27.51
N HIS A 648 36.76 -1.65 -27.30
CA HIS A 648 37.61 -1.00 -28.26
C HIS A 648 39.08 -1.18 -27.89
N SER A 649 39.82 -2.00 -28.64
CA SER A 649 41.26 -2.22 -28.50
C SER A 649 41.69 -2.74 -27.12
N ILE A 650 42.01 -1.88 -26.15
CA ILE A 650 42.31 -2.33 -24.78
C ILE A 650 41.04 -2.80 -24.05
N GLY A 651 39.88 -2.23 -24.39
CA GLY A 651 38.61 -2.61 -23.79
C GLY A 651 38.20 -4.05 -24.11
N GLU A 652 38.72 -4.65 -25.18
CA GLU A 652 38.49 -6.08 -25.48
C GLU A 652 39.12 -7.00 -24.44
N ILE A 653 40.21 -6.58 -23.79
CA ILE A 653 40.83 -7.34 -22.71
C ILE A 653 39.92 -7.32 -21.47
N THR A 654 39.30 -6.18 -21.18
CA THR A 654 38.25 -6.10 -20.14
C THR A 654 37.06 -6.97 -20.50
N ALA A 655 36.55 -6.89 -21.73
CA ALA A 655 35.44 -7.73 -22.20
C ALA A 655 35.74 -9.23 -22.07
N ALA A 656 36.93 -9.66 -22.48
CA ALA A 656 37.42 -11.03 -22.35
C ALA A 656 37.55 -11.47 -20.88
N HIS A 657 37.98 -10.57 -19.99
CA HIS A 657 38.01 -10.85 -18.56
C HIS A 657 36.61 -11.04 -17.97
N ILE A 658 35.71 -10.08 -18.23
CA ILE A 658 34.35 -10.08 -17.71
C ILE A 658 33.55 -11.30 -18.19
N THR A 659 33.78 -11.75 -19.42
CA THR A 659 33.15 -12.98 -19.97
C THR A 659 33.81 -14.28 -19.52
N GLY A 660 34.90 -14.22 -18.74
CA GLY A 660 35.61 -15.39 -18.25
C GLY A 660 36.51 -16.07 -19.29
N ILE A 661 36.75 -15.46 -20.46
CA ILE A 661 37.75 -15.93 -21.44
C ILE A 661 39.15 -15.80 -20.85
N LEU A 662 39.40 -14.71 -20.10
CA LEU A 662 40.63 -14.48 -19.36
C LEU A 662 40.35 -14.41 -17.87
N THR A 663 41.16 -15.11 -17.07
CA THR A 663 41.21 -14.85 -15.63
C THR A 663 41.74 -13.44 -15.37
N LEU A 664 41.48 -12.90 -14.17
CA LEU A 664 41.97 -11.57 -13.80
C LEU A 664 43.49 -11.47 -13.92
N GLN A 665 44.21 -12.51 -13.51
CA GLN A 665 45.68 -12.59 -13.55
C GLN A 665 46.21 -12.66 -14.98
N GLU A 666 45.57 -13.42 -15.87
CA GLU A 666 45.93 -13.47 -17.28
C GLU A 666 45.68 -12.13 -17.97
N ALA A 667 44.53 -11.51 -17.71
CA ALA A 667 44.21 -10.18 -18.24
C ALA A 667 45.18 -9.11 -17.72
N ALA A 668 45.52 -9.16 -16.43
CA ALA A 668 46.50 -8.27 -15.81
C ALA A 668 47.90 -8.42 -16.43
N THR A 669 48.34 -9.66 -16.66
CA THR A 669 49.60 -9.95 -17.36
C THR A 669 49.54 -9.39 -18.79
N LEU A 670 48.48 -9.70 -19.54
CA LEU A 670 48.35 -9.28 -20.94
C LEU A 670 48.36 -7.74 -21.09
N ILE A 671 47.54 -7.04 -20.30
CA ILE A 671 47.39 -5.59 -20.42
C ILE A 671 48.67 -4.85 -20.01
N THR A 672 49.36 -5.30 -18.95
CA THR A 672 50.58 -4.66 -18.45
C THR A 672 51.75 -4.88 -19.40
N HIS A 673 51.95 -6.11 -19.89
CA HIS A 673 52.98 -6.41 -20.89
C HIS A 673 52.76 -5.66 -22.20
N ARG A 674 51.51 -5.62 -22.70
CA ARG A 674 51.14 -4.84 -23.89
C ARG A 674 51.46 -3.37 -23.70
N ALA A 675 51.05 -2.79 -22.57
CA ALA A 675 51.26 -1.38 -22.26
C ALA A 675 52.74 -1.02 -22.17
N HIS A 676 53.55 -1.86 -21.53
CA HIS A 676 55.00 -1.69 -21.42
C HIS A 676 55.69 -1.74 -22.79
N LEU A 677 55.35 -2.73 -23.63
CA LEU A 677 55.91 -2.83 -24.99
C LEU A 677 55.55 -1.62 -25.84
N MET A 678 54.30 -1.14 -25.77
CA MET A 678 53.89 0.07 -26.47
C MET A 678 54.62 1.33 -25.97
N GLN A 679 54.90 1.41 -24.67
CA GLN A 679 55.66 2.52 -24.08
C GLN A 679 57.11 2.58 -24.54
N GLN A 680 57.71 1.42 -24.87
CA GLN A 680 59.09 1.30 -25.37
C GLN A 680 59.25 1.61 -26.86
N LEU A 681 58.15 1.76 -27.62
CA LEU A 681 58.23 2.08 -29.04
C LEU A 681 58.96 3.42 -29.27
N PRO A 682 59.71 3.56 -30.38
CA PRO A 682 60.41 4.81 -30.68
C PRO A 682 59.44 6.00 -30.72
N PRO A 683 59.87 7.19 -30.25
CA PRO A 683 59.09 8.41 -30.40
C PRO A 683 58.92 8.76 -31.89
N GLY A 684 57.82 9.44 -32.23
CA GLY A 684 57.52 9.88 -33.60
C GLY A 684 56.29 9.22 -34.25
N GLY A 685 55.71 8.19 -33.62
CA GLY A 685 54.38 7.69 -33.97
C GLY A 685 53.28 8.69 -33.60
N THR A 686 52.22 8.77 -34.40
CA THR A 686 51.05 9.62 -34.15
C THR A 686 49.79 8.90 -34.58
N MET A 687 48.71 9.07 -33.80
CA MET A 687 47.36 8.64 -34.15
C MET A 687 46.49 9.88 -34.34
N VAL A 688 45.65 9.88 -35.38
CA VAL A 688 44.74 10.99 -35.71
C VAL A 688 43.34 10.44 -35.92
N ALA A 689 42.35 11.02 -35.24
CA ALA A 689 40.95 10.76 -35.54
C ALA A 689 40.50 11.65 -36.70
N ILE A 690 39.97 11.05 -37.77
CA ILE A 690 39.58 11.75 -39.00
C ILE A 690 38.09 11.47 -39.24
N ASN A 691 37.30 12.52 -39.50
CA ASN A 691 35.86 12.40 -39.73
C ASN A 691 35.54 12.06 -41.19
N ILE A 692 36.05 10.92 -41.67
CA ILE A 692 35.76 10.34 -42.99
C ILE A 692 35.64 8.82 -42.88
N THR A 693 34.98 8.19 -43.85
CA THR A 693 34.83 6.73 -43.90
C THR A 693 36.12 6.03 -44.33
N GLU A 694 36.24 4.73 -44.02
CA GLU A 694 37.37 3.90 -44.46
C GLU A 694 37.56 3.95 -45.99
N GLN A 695 36.45 3.90 -46.74
CA GLN A 695 36.48 3.97 -48.21
C GLN A 695 37.03 5.30 -48.74
N GLU A 696 36.79 6.40 -48.03
CA GLU A 696 37.26 7.74 -48.41
C GLU A 696 38.74 7.95 -48.10
N ILE A 697 39.26 7.40 -46.98
CA ILE A 697 40.68 7.55 -46.62
C ILE A 697 41.59 6.61 -47.41
N GLN A 698 41.11 5.42 -47.80
CA GLN A 698 41.93 4.38 -48.43
C GLN A 698 42.77 4.86 -49.65
N PRO A 699 42.23 5.65 -50.60
CA PRO A 699 43.00 6.15 -51.73
C PRO A 699 44.15 7.08 -51.32
N HIS A 700 44.02 7.78 -50.18
CA HIS A 700 45.04 8.69 -49.67
C HIS A 700 46.18 7.98 -48.93
N LEU A 701 45.96 6.73 -48.50
CA LEU A 701 46.98 5.92 -47.84
C LEU A 701 47.72 4.98 -48.80
N THR A 702 47.28 4.91 -50.05
CA THR A 702 47.92 4.08 -51.07
C THR A 702 49.34 4.58 -51.32
N GLY A 703 50.35 3.73 -51.14
CA GLY A 703 51.78 4.08 -51.18
C GLY A 703 52.40 4.49 -49.83
N HIS A 704 51.59 4.54 -48.76
CA HIS A 704 52.03 4.85 -47.39
C HIS A 704 51.85 3.67 -46.41
N GLU A 705 51.60 2.46 -46.92
CA GLU A 705 51.24 1.27 -46.12
C GLU A 705 52.35 0.85 -45.15
N HIS A 706 53.59 1.23 -45.42
CA HIS A 706 54.74 0.96 -44.55
C HIS A 706 54.85 1.95 -43.37
N THR A 707 54.09 3.04 -43.39
CA THR A 707 54.19 4.14 -42.40
C THR A 707 52.85 4.53 -41.80
N THR A 708 51.73 3.98 -42.27
CA THR A 708 50.38 4.36 -41.84
C THR A 708 49.46 3.14 -41.84
N ALA A 709 48.63 3.04 -40.80
CA ALA A 709 47.58 2.04 -40.67
C ALA A 709 46.28 2.74 -40.25
N ILE A 710 45.13 2.19 -40.67
CA ILE A 710 43.78 2.62 -40.28
C ILE A 710 43.36 1.83 -39.06
#